data_AF-A0A2W4S401-F1
#
_entry.id   AF-A0A2W4S401-F1
#
_cell.length_a   1.000
_cell.length_b   1.000
_cell.length_c   1.000
_cell.angle_alpha   90.00
_cell.angle_beta   90.00
_cell.angle_gamma   90.00
#
_symmetry.space_group_name_H-M   'P 1'
#
loop_
_entity.id
_entity.type
_entity.pdbx_description
1 polymer ?
#
loop_
_entity_poly.entity_id
_entity_poly.type
_entity_poly.pdbx_seq_one_letter_code
_entity_poly.pdbx_strand_id
1 'polypeptide(L)'
;MAAVVSAERVVNYLRTEAGRPLKAKELARALGVGAADYAEFRALLHRLESEGALYRVQRQRYAAPQRINLVVGRLQTIRSGAGFVVPEDGGADLFIPADGLGSAVDGDRVIARIEKKRRGQRREGRVIRVLERARETIVGTYHPARNFGFVTPEDRKLTRDVFVPPGSEKGAREGDIVVVRVTSWGDGHLGPAGEVERVLGAAGQPGVDVLAVIYGHELPIEFPSEVIADAEALRDRGITAADLGGRLDLRDELVFTIDPEDAKDHDDALSVKRTGEDEWEVGIHIADVGAYVRPGSALDAEALRRATSIYLVDRVIPMLPEALSSDLCSLRPGEDRLTVSLLIRLGEDGRARGHRIARSVIRSRHRLSYDEAQQVLDGVASIDPETDAALRDLLVLSRALRARREERGSLDFDLPEARVVLNTRGEPTDIQRVLRLESHRLIEDFMLLANETVAARAARRRIPFVYRIHERPDADRMEQLREFVATLGLRLGGGRAPRPKDLQRLLEQVRGRPEEALVSTVVLRSMKQARYSVENVGHFGLAARHYAHFTSPIRRYPDLVVQRLVTQAFIDREPVPAELAETVLPGVARISSERERVAVEAERDSVDLKKVEFMERHLGDVFAGTISGVTAFGAFVLLDAFFVEGLVHVSSLTDDYYQFSEDAFELVGERRGRRLRLGDRVRVQVARVDREERQIDFLLVDSAGPAGAGDRGRRAGRRRQGRNV
;
A
#
# COMPACT_ATOMS: atom_id res chain seq x y z
N MET A 1 -28.00 38.29 14.90
CA MET A 1 -27.75 36.86 15.15
C MET A 1 -26.34 36.74 15.69
N ALA A 2 -26.17 36.30 16.93
CA ALA A 2 -24.83 36.07 17.48
C ALA A 2 -24.20 34.92 16.70
N ALA A 3 -22.93 35.06 16.29
CA ALA A 3 -22.24 34.03 15.54
C ALA A 3 -22.10 32.76 16.39
N VAL A 4 -22.54 31.63 15.87
CA VAL A 4 -22.30 30.31 16.48
C VAL A 4 -20.79 30.13 16.62
N VAL A 5 -20.31 29.90 17.84
CA VAL A 5 -18.88 29.80 18.11
C VAL A 5 -18.33 28.51 17.48
N SER A 6 -17.31 28.64 16.63
CA SER A 6 -16.72 27.50 15.94
C SER A 6 -15.89 26.60 16.86
N ALA A 7 -15.81 25.31 16.51
CA ALA A 7 -14.97 24.32 17.18
C ALA A 7 -13.51 24.79 17.34
N GLU A 8 -12.92 25.29 16.26
CA GLU A 8 -11.54 25.80 16.23
C GLU A 8 -11.34 26.95 17.21
N ARG A 9 -12.32 27.86 17.33
CA ARG A 9 -12.23 29.00 18.25
C ARG A 9 -12.18 28.52 19.70
N VAL A 10 -12.99 27.51 20.05
CA VAL A 10 -12.99 26.92 21.39
C VAL A 10 -11.64 26.29 21.74
N VAL A 11 -11.13 25.43 20.85
CA VAL A 11 -9.86 24.73 21.04
C VAL A 11 -8.70 25.73 21.12
N ASN A 12 -8.65 26.69 20.19
CA ASN A 12 -7.63 27.73 20.17
C ASN A 12 -7.65 28.58 21.45
N TYR A 13 -8.84 29.01 21.90
CA TYR A 13 -8.95 29.79 23.13
C TYR A 13 -8.36 29.06 24.33
N LEU A 14 -8.69 27.77 24.51
CA LEU A 14 -8.11 26.97 25.59
C LEU A 14 -6.61 26.73 25.39
N ARG A 15 -6.14 26.64 24.15
CA ARG A 15 -4.73 26.40 23.80
C ARG A 15 -3.83 27.62 24.01
N THR A 16 -4.28 28.82 23.68
CA THR A 16 -3.42 30.02 23.64
C THR A 16 -3.82 31.09 24.64
N GLU A 17 -5.12 31.31 24.88
CA GLU A 17 -5.61 32.46 25.65
C GLU A 17 -5.95 32.11 27.10
N ALA A 18 -6.53 30.94 27.37
CA ALA A 18 -7.00 30.58 28.70
C ALA A 18 -5.82 30.30 29.66
N GLY A 19 -5.68 31.07 30.75
CA GLY A 19 -4.62 30.85 31.73
C GLY A 19 -4.80 29.59 32.62
N ARG A 20 -5.97 28.95 32.57
CA ARG A 20 -6.34 27.79 33.41
C ARG A 20 -7.50 26.99 32.78
N PRO A 21 -7.73 25.73 33.20
CA PRO A 21 -8.92 24.98 32.79
C PRO A 21 -10.24 25.66 33.24
N LEU A 22 -11.22 25.73 32.35
CA LEU A 22 -12.47 26.48 32.55
C LEU A 22 -13.70 25.58 32.56
N LYS A 23 -14.69 25.87 33.41
CA LYS A 23 -16.01 25.23 33.35
C LYS A 23 -16.75 25.66 32.07
N ALA A 24 -17.70 24.86 31.60
CA ALA A 24 -18.52 25.19 30.43
C ALA A 24 -19.15 26.60 30.49
N LYS A 25 -19.64 27.04 31.65
CA LYS A 25 -20.19 28.40 31.84
C LYS A 25 -19.13 29.51 31.77
N GLU A 26 -17.93 29.26 32.30
CA GLU A 26 -16.82 30.22 32.23
C GLU A 26 -16.33 30.38 30.79
N LEU A 27 -16.26 29.26 30.05
CA LEU A 27 -15.86 29.22 28.64
C LEU A 27 -16.90 29.88 27.73
N ALA A 28 -18.20 29.60 27.95
CA ALA A 28 -19.30 30.27 27.27
C ALA A 28 -19.23 31.80 27.45
N ARG A 29 -19.02 32.27 28.68
CA ARG A 29 -18.87 33.71 28.98
C ARG A 29 -17.65 34.32 28.30
N ALA A 30 -16.52 33.62 28.30
CA ALA A 30 -15.29 34.09 27.69
C ALA A 30 -15.38 34.17 26.15
N LEU A 31 -16.16 33.29 25.53
CA LEU A 31 -16.35 33.21 24.08
C LEU A 31 -17.60 33.98 23.60
N GLY A 32 -18.30 34.69 24.48
CA GLY A 32 -19.49 35.48 24.13
C GLY A 32 -20.72 34.66 23.74
N VAL A 33 -20.81 33.40 24.18
CA VAL A 33 -21.96 32.51 23.91
C VAL A 33 -23.16 32.96 24.74
N GLY A 34 -24.26 33.30 24.07
CA GLY A 34 -25.51 33.70 24.71
C GLY A 34 -26.27 32.55 25.37
N ALA A 35 -27.32 32.86 26.13
CA ALA A 35 -28.13 31.85 26.82
C ALA A 35 -28.90 30.92 25.84
N ALA A 36 -29.32 31.45 24.69
CA ALA A 36 -30.03 30.70 23.65
C ALA A 36 -29.15 29.61 23.01
N ASP A 37 -27.87 29.90 22.80
CA ASP A 37 -26.93 29.00 22.11
C ASP A 37 -26.18 28.06 23.08
N TYR A 38 -26.45 28.16 24.39
CA TYR A 38 -25.70 27.43 25.41
C TYR A 38 -25.88 25.90 25.32
N ALA A 39 -27.05 25.43 24.91
CA ALA A 39 -27.32 24.00 24.72
C ALA A 39 -26.48 23.42 23.59
N GLU A 40 -26.46 24.08 22.43
CA GLU A 40 -25.64 23.71 21.28
C GLU A 40 -24.14 23.81 21.61
N PHE A 41 -23.73 24.84 22.34
CA PHE A 41 -22.36 24.97 22.82
C PHE A 41 -21.94 23.81 23.75
N ARG A 42 -22.84 23.33 24.62
CA ARG A 42 -22.57 22.14 25.43
C ARG A 42 -22.44 20.88 24.58
N ALA A 43 -23.27 20.71 23.57
CA ALA A 43 -23.16 19.60 22.62
C ALA A 43 -21.82 19.65 21.87
N LEU A 44 -21.39 20.84 21.43
CA LEU A 44 -20.07 21.08 20.84
C LEU A 44 -18.94 20.69 21.81
N LEU A 45 -18.98 21.11 23.08
CA LEU A 45 -17.96 20.73 24.06
C LEU A 45 -17.91 19.22 24.31
N HIS A 46 -19.07 18.56 24.35
CA HIS A 46 -19.13 17.10 24.50
C HIS A 46 -18.54 16.39 23.28
N ARG A 47 -18.84 16.87 22.08
CA ARG A 47 -18.27 16.37 20.83
C ARG A 47 -16.75 16.56 20.77
N LEU A 48 -16.25 17.75 21.11
CA LEU A 48 -14.81 18.02 21.16
C LEU A 48 -14.09 17.19 22.25
N GLU A 49 -14.78 16.88 23.36
CA GLU A 49 -14.26 15.97 24.39
C GLU A 49 -14.19 14.53 23.89
N SER A 50 -15.21 14.03 23.18
CA SER A 50 -15.18 12.68 22.59
C SER A 50 -14.15 12.55 21.47
N GLU A 51 -13.95 13.61 20.68
CA GLU A 51 -12.92 13.69 19.64
C GLU A 51 -11.51 13.82 20.23
N GLY A 52 -11.36 14.02 21.54
CA GLY A 52 -10.07 14.22 22.20
C GLY A 52 -9.45 15.61 22.00
N ALA A 53 -10.11 16.50 21.25
CA ALA A 53 -9.67 17.88 21.06
C ALA A 53 -9.67 18.69 22.37
N LEU A 54 -10.55 18.32 23.31
CA LEU A 54 -10.58 18.82 24.67
C LEU A 54 -10.48 17.67 25.67
N TYR A 55 -9.88 17.95 26.84
CA TYR A 55 -9.87 17.03 27.96
C TYR A 55 -10.59 17.63 29.16
N ARG A 56 -11.50 16.85 29.76
CA ARG A 56 -12.23 17.26 30.95
C ARG A 56 -11.49 16.82 32.20
N VAL A 57 -10.88 17.78 32.89
CA VAL A 57 -10.21 17.57 34.18
C VAL A 57 -11.21 17.56 35.34
N GLN A 58 -10.71 17.35 36.56
CA GLN A 58 -11.52 17.36 37.78
C GLN A 58 -12.40 18.62 37.91
N ARG A 59 -13.53 18.48 38.61
CA ARG A 59 -14.54 19.56 38.82
C ARG A 59 -15.16 20.10 37.52
N GLN A 60 -15.25 19.26 36.47
CA GLN A 60 -15.94 19.55 35.20
C GLN A 60 -15.34 20.76 34.45
N ARG A 61 -14.01 20.85 34.42
CA ARG A 61 -13.28 21.91 33.70
C ARG A 61 -12.66 21.35 32.43
N TYR A 62 -12.67 22.13 31.36
CA TYR A 62 -12.10 21.77 30.06
C TYR A 62 -10.72 22.40 29.90
N ALA A 63 -9.80 21.65 29.31
CA ALA A 63 -8.46 22.09 28.95
C ALA A 63 -8.06 21.51 27.59
N ALA A 64 -7.17 22.20 26.89
CA ALA A 64 -6.50 21.62 25.73
C ALA A 64 -5.49 20.55 26.22
N PRO A 65 -5.51 19.31 25.68
CA PRO A 65 -4.63 18.21 26.13
C PRO A 65 -3.15 18.60 26.20
N GLN A 66 -2.66 19.34 25.19
CA GLN A 66 -1.26 19.75 25.07
C GLN A 66 -0.80 20.66 26.21
N ARG A 67 -1.70 21.42 26.84
CA ARG A 67 -1.38 22.30 27.96
C ARG A 67 -1.27 21.59 29.31
N ILE A 68 -1.70 20.34 29.37
CA ILE A 68 -1.73 19.54 30.61
C ILE A 68 -0.93 18.24 30.47
N ASN A 69 0.13 18.27 29.65
CA ASN A 69 1.04 17.14 29.42
C ASN A 69 0.35 15.87 28.92
N LEU A 70 -0.72 16.03 28.13
CA LEU A 70 -1.39 14.93 27.43
C LEU A 70 -1.02 14.94 25.95
N VAL A 71 -0.91 13.75 25.40
CA VAL A 71 -0.66 13.48 23.99
C VAL A 71 -1.88 12.72 23.46
N VAL A 72 -2.45 13.19 22.36
CA VAL A 72 -3.48 12.47 21.60
C VAL A 72 -2.83 11.93 20.35
N GLY A 73 -3.00 10.64 20.10
CA GLY A 73 -2.27 9.95 19.05
C GLY A 73 -2.71 8.53 18.84
N ARG A 74 -2.15 7.90 17.82
CA ARG A 74 -2.35 6.48 17.53
C ARG A 74 -1.30 5.64 18.24
N LEU A 75 -1.73 4.59 18.94
CA LEU A 75 -0.84 3.65 19.61
C LEU A 75 -0.25 2.67 18.59
N GLN A 76 1.06 2.51 18.62
CA GLN A 76 1.81 1.49 17.88
C GLN A 76 2.56 0.62 18.88
N THR A 77 2.13 -0.62 19.04
CA THR A 77 2.73 -1.59 19.94
C THR A 77 3.85 -2.36 19.25
N ILE A 78 4.78 -2.87 20.06
CA ILE A 78 5.88 -3.74 19.64
C ILE A 78 5.75 -5.10 20.30
N ARG A 79 6.41 -6.13 19.73
CA ARG A 79 6.32 -7.53 20.20
C ARG A 79 6.65 -7.73 21.69
N SER A 80 7.42 -6.83 22.30
CA SER A 80 7.72 -6.88 23.74
C SER A 80 6.56 -6.47 24.65
N GLY A 81 5.42 -6.06 24.07
CA GLY A 81 4.24 -5.58 24.80
C GLY A 81 4.30 -4.11 25.20
N ALA A 82 5.38 -3.39 24.89
CA ALA A 82 5.41 -1.92 25.00
C ALA A 82 4.85 -1.26 23.73
N GLY A 83 4.74 0.06 23.69
CA GLY A 83 4.31 0.79 22.49
C GLY A 83 4.75 2.25 22.44
N PHE A 84 4.38 2.91 21.36
CA PHE A 84 4.62 4.32 21.09
C PHE A 84 3.29 4.98 20.71
N VAL A 85 2.99 6.12 21.31
CA VAL A 85 1.88 6.97 20.84
C VAL A 85 2.45 7.97 19.86
N VAL A 86 2.08 7.83 18.59
CA VAL A 86 2.43 8.75 17.50
C VAL A 86 1.46 9.93 17.57
N PRO A 87 1.92 11.14 17.91
CA PRO A 87 1.05 12.30 18.10
C PRO A 87 0.40 12.77 16.81
N GLU A 88 -0.88 13.16 16.86
CA GLU A 88 -1.61 13.71 15.69
C GLU A 88 -1.10 15.09 15.27
N ASP A 89 -0.45 15.81 16.19
CA ASP A 89 0.12 17.14 15.94
C ASP A 89 1.53 17.10 15.33
N GLY A 90 2.04 15.91 14.96
CA GLY A 90 3.37 15.72 14.40
C GLY A 90 4.51 15.92 15.41
N GLY A 91 4.20 15.98 16.71
CA GLY A 91 5.20 16.00 17.76
C GLY A 91 6.00 14.68 17.85
N ALA A 92 7.05 14.67 18.67
CA ALA A 92 7.84 13.47 18.91
C ALA A 92 7.03 12.37 19.62
N ASP A 93 7.24 11.12 19.20
CA ASP A 93 6.61 9.93 19.78
C ASP A 93 6.77 9.83 21.29
N LEU A 94 5.73 9.31 21.95
CA LEU A 94 5.72 9.04 23.38
C LEU A 94 5.83 7.53 23.62
N PHE A 95 6.92 7.09 24.24
CA PHE A 95 7.07 5.69 24.63
C PHE A 95 6.14 5.34 25.81
N ILE A 96 5.44 4.22 25.68
CA ILE A 96 4.55 3.66 26.70
C ILE A 96 5.08 2.26 27.06
N PRO A 97 5.53 2.02 28.31
CA PRO A 97 5.90 0.69 28.76
C PRO A 97 4.66 -0.22 28.84
N ALA A 98 4.86 -1.54 28.88
CA ALA A 98 3.76 -2.52 28.82
C ALA A 98 2.71 -2.34 29.93
N ASP A 99 3.15 -2.05 31.15
CA ASP A 99 2.28 -1.73 32.31
C ASP A 99 1.55 -0.37 32.17
N GLY A 100 2.02 0.48 31.26
CA GLY A 100 1.45 1.78 30.93
C GLY A 100 0.35 1.74 29.85
N LEU A 101 0.15 0.62 29.16
CA LEU A 101 -0.85 0.50 28.08
C LEU A 101 -2.30 0.33 28.60
N GLY A 102 -2.47 -0.35 29.75
CA GLY A 102 -3.79 -0.70 30.25
C GLY A 102 -4.51 -1.67 29.29
N SER A 103 -5.70 -1.29 28.81
CA SER A 103 -6.49 -2.08 27.85
C SER A 103 -6.31 -1.63 26.40
N ALA A 104 -5.41 -0.67 26.14
CA ALA A 104 -5.17 -0.18 24.79
C ALA A 104 -4.39 -1.21 23.97
N VAL A 105 -4.79 -1.38 22.72
CA VAL A 105 -4.17 -2.33 21.78
C VAL A 105 -3.59 -1.63 20.56
N ASP A 106 -2.84 -2.37 19.74
CA ASP A 106 -2.24 -1.82 18.53
C ASP A 106 -3.26 -1.11 17.64
N GLY A 107 -2.90 0.10 17.21
CA GLY A 107 -3.72 0.93 16.35
C GLY A 107 -4.74 1.81 17.09
N ASP A 108 -5.02 1.60 18.38
CA ASP A 108 -6.02 2.38 19.11
C ASP A 108 -5.69 3.88 19.06
N ARG A 109 -6.72 4.72 18.95
CA ARG A 109 -6.57 6.16 19.16
C ARG A 109 -6.69 6.45 20.64
N VAL A 110 -5.65 7.01 21.25
CA VAL A 110 -5.54 7.12 22.70
C VAL A 110 -5.20 8.54 23.16
N ILE A 111 -5.56 8.83 24.40
CA ILE A 111 -4.97 9.91 25.19
C ILE A 111 -3.95 9.30 26.14
N ALA A 112 -2.71 9.75 26.07
CA ALA A 112 -1.63 9.36 26.96
C ALA A 112 -1.12 10.55 27.77
N ARG A 113 -0.70 10.29 29.01
CA ARG A 113 -0.09 11.26 29.91
C ARG A 113 1.42 11.07 29.96
N ILE A 114 2.17 12.16 29.88
CA ILE A 114 3.63 12.17 30.04
C ILE A 114 3.97 12.09 31.54
N GLU A 115 4.78 11.13 31.96
CA GLU A 115 5.11 10.92 33.39
C GLU A 115 6.57 11.20 33.74
N LYS A 116 7.54 10.96 32.85
CA LYS A 116 8.98 11.23 33.10
C LYS A 116 9.65 11.98 31.96
N LYS A 117 10.44 13.01 32.32
CA LYS A 117 11.52 13.58 31.51
C LYS A 117 12.85 13.21 32.17
N ARG A 118 13.49 12.09 31.80
CA ARG A 118 14.90 11.91 32.13
C ARG A 118 15.74 12.64 31.07
N ARG A 119 16.66 13.49 31.53
CA ARG A 119 17.53 14.31 30.66
C ARG A 119 18.37 13.36 29.80
N GLY A 120 18.10 13.31 28.49
CA GLY A 120 18.80 12.45 27.52
C GLY A 120 18.11 11.12 27.16
N GLN A 121 16.96 10.76 27.77
CA GLN A 121 16.17 9.58 27.39
C GLN A 121 14.83 9.98 26.72
N ARG A 122 14.28 9.09 25.88
CA ARG A 122 12.99 9.27 25.20
C ARG A 122 11.86 9.55 26.22
N ARG A 123 10.85 10.33 25.79
CA ARG A 123 9.68 10.68 26.63
C ARG A 123 8.92 9.41 27.00
N GLU A 124 8.64 9.22 28.29
CA GLU A 124 7.87 8.07 28.82
C GLU A 124 6.51 8.54 29.35
N GLY A 125 5.47 7.75 29.12
CA GLY A 125 4.12 8.04 29.58
C GLY A 125 3.24 6.80 29.72
N ARG A 126 1.95 7.01 29.96
CA ARG A 126 0.95 5.94 30.06
C ARG A 126 -0.35 6.32 29.36
N VAL A 127 -1.05 5.33 28.82
CA VAL A 127 -2.41 5.53 28.30
C VAL A 127 -3.36 5.77 29.47
N ILE A 128 -4.16 6.84 29.35
CA ILE A 128 -5.19 7.17 30.34
C ILE A 128 -6.61 6.95 29.81
N ARG A 129 -6.79 6.95 28.48
CA ARG A 129 -8.09 6.74 27.84
C ARG A 129 -7.92 6.28 26.40
N VAL A 130 -8.72 5.32 25.99
CA VAL A 130 -8.93 4.96 24.58
C VAL A 130 -10.10 5.79 24.05
N LEU A 131 -9.89 6.51 22.96
CA LEU A 131 -10.88 7.35 22.30
C LEU A 131 -11.64 6.57 21.24
N GLU A 132 -10.91 5.77 20.47
CA GLU A 132 -11.43 4.98 19.36
C GLU A 132 -10.64 3.67 19.33
N ARG A 133 -11.37 2.56 19.26
CA ARG A 133 -10.75 1.23 19.12
C ARG A 133 -10.32 1.06 17.68
N ALA A 134 -9.11 0.54 17.47
CA ALA A 134 -8.65 0.20 16.14
C ALA A 134 -9.36 -0.99 15.54
N ARG A 135 -9.78 -1.92 16.40
CA ARG A 135 -10.43 -3.17 16.02
C ARG A 135 -11.55 -3.54 16.98
N GLU A 136 -12.56 -4.22 16.47
CA GLU A 136 -13.68 -4.74 17.27
C GLU A 136 -13.62 -6.27 17.39
N THR A 137 -12.95 -6.91 16.44
CA THR A 137 -12.77 -8.36 16.38
C THR A 137 -11.31 -8.76 16.51
N ILE A 138 -11.09 -9.99 17.00
CA ILE A 138 -9.78 -10.63 17.07
C ILE A 138 -9.87 -11.98 16.36
N VAL A 139 -8.94 -12.23 15.45
CA VAL A 139 -8.73 -13.55 14.84
C VAL A 139 -7.72 -14.33 15.67
N GLY A 140 -8.02 -15.59 15.94
CA GLY A 140 -7.13 -16.45 16.72
C GLY A 140 -7.53 -17.92 16.69
N THR A 141 -6.70 -18.74 17.30
CA THR A 141 -6.95 -20.18 17.46
C THR A 141 -7.75 -20.44 18.74
N TYR A 142 -8.84 -21.21 18.64
CA TYR A 142 -9.71 -21.55 19.77
C TYR A 142 -9.21 -22.78 20.53
N HIS A 143 -9.21 -22.66 21.86
CA HIS A 143 -8.87 -23.72 22.80
C HIS A 143 -9.98 -23.88 23.85
N PRO A 144 -10.66 -25.04 23.97
CA PRO A 144 -11.60 -25.31 25.03
C PRO A 144 -10.87 -25.66 26.34
N ALA A 145 -11.33 -25.07 27.43
CA ALA A 145 -10.97 -25.46 28.79
C ALA A 145 -12.21 -26.02 29.51
N ARG A 146 -12.03 -26.54 30.74
CA ARG A 146 -13.10 -27.26 31.47
C ARG A 146 -14.40 -26.46 31.64
N ASN A 147 -14.32 -25.15 31.87
CA ASN A 147 -15.46 -24.29 32.21
C ASN A 147 -15.53 -23.01 31.37
N PHE A 148 -14.72 -22.89 30.31
CA PHE A 148 -14.63 -21.74 29.42
C PHE A 148 -13.80 -22.11 28.20
N GLY A 149 -13.82 -21.30 27.14
CA GLY A 149 -12.82 -21.35 26.07
C GLY A 149 -11.90 -20.15 26.14
N PHE A 150 -10.77 -20.21 25.46
CA PHE A 150 -9.97 -19.02 25.17
C PHE A 150 -9.49 -19.05 23.73
N VAL A 151 -9.21 -17.87 23.20
CA VAL A 151 -8.69 -17.68 21.85
C VAL A 151 -7.35 -17.00 21.93
N THR A 152 -6.33 -17.67 21.40
CA THR A 152 -4.98 -17.12 21.28
C THR A 152 -4.89 -16.33 19.98
N PRO A 153 -4.63 -15.01 20.02
CA PRO A 153 -4.63 -14.16 18.82
C PRO A 153 -3.55 -14.56 17.80
N GLU A 154 -3.87 -14.48 16.51
CA GLU A 154 -2.89 -14.60 15.42
C GLU A 154 -1.94 -13.38 15.38
N ASP A 155 -2.46 -12.18 15.67
CA ASP A 155 -1.65 -10.97 15.77
C ASP A 155 -0.87 -10.97 17.08
N ARG A 156 0.43 -11.27 17.01
CA ARG A 156 1.33 -11.33 18.18
C ARG A 156 1.54 -10.01 18.91
N LYS A 157 1.08 -8.88 18.35
CA LYS A 157 1.01 -7.62 19.11
C LYS A 157 -0.08 -7.66 20.19
N LEU A 158 -1.08 -8.53 20.03
CA LEU A 158 -2.09 -8.84 21.02
C LEU A 158 -1.57 -9.93 21.97
N THR A 159 -0.94 -9.52 23.06
CA THR A 159 -0.24 -10.42 23.99
C THR A 159 -1.15 -11.16 24.98
N ARG A 160 -2.47 -10.96 24.92
CA ARG A 160 -3.43 -11.49 25.89
C ARG A 160 -4.46 -12.34 25.17
N ASP A 161 -4.65 -13.56 25.65
CA ASP A 161 -5.71 -14.45 25.19
C ASP A 161 -7.09 -13.83 25.46
N VAL A 162 -8.03 -14.10 24.55
CA VAL A 162 -9.42 -13.64 24.67
C VAL A 162 -10.26 -14.74 25.31
N PHE A 163 -10.80 -14.44 26.49
CA PHE A 163 -11.70 -15.34 27.18
C PHE A 163 -13.03 -15.47 26.42
N VAL A 164 -13.48 -16.71 26.19
CA VAL A 164 -14.77 -17.03 25.59
C VAL A 164 -15.65 -17.67 26.67
N PRO A 165 -16.73 -16.97 27.11
CA PRO A 165 -17.69 -17.53 28.05
C PRO A 165 -18.34 -18.82 27.54
N PRO A 166 -18.75 -19.75 28.42
CA PRO A 166 -19.52 -20.93 28.03
C PRO A 166 -20.79 -20.56 27.26
N GLY A 167 -21.04 -21.26 26.15
CA GLY A 167 -22.18 -21.02 25.27
C GLY A 167 -21.92 -19.96 24.19
N SER A 168 -20.76 -19.29 24.21
CA SER A 168 -20.37 -18.27 23.24
C SER A 168 -19.35 -18.77 22.21
N GLU A 169 -19.03 -20.07 22.20
CA GLU A 169 -18.06 -20.68 21.28
C GLU A 169 -18.59 -20.94 19.86
N LYS A 170 -19.92 -20.82 19.63
CA LYS A 170 -20.58 -21.09 18.33
C LYS A 170 -20.17 -22.41 17.66
N GLY A 171 -19.88 -23.45 18.45
CA GLY A 171 -19.49 -24.76 17.97
C GLY A 171 -18.02 -24.89 17.53
N ALA A 172 -17.17 -23.91 17.87
CA ALA A 172 -15.72 -24.00 17.68
C ALA A 172 -15.13 -25.21 18.41
N ARG A 173 -14.14 -25.84 17.77
CA ARG A 173 -13.40 -27.00 18.27
C ARG A 173 -11.94 -26.59 18.55
N GLU A 174 -11.24 -27.40 19.33
CA GLU A 174 -9.80 -27.24 19.55
C GLU A 174 -9.06 -27.09 18.21
N GLY A 175 -8.28 -26.01 18.07
CA GLY A 175 -7.48 -25.73 16.88
C GLY A 175 -8.25 -25.08 15.73
N ASP A 176 -9.54 -24.76 15.89
CA ASP A 176 -10.25 -23.97 14.89
C ASP A 176 -9.78 -22.51 14.93
N ILE A 177 -9.57 -21.92 13.76
CA ILE A 177 -9.40 -20.49 13.60
C ILE A 177 -10.77 -19.83 13.69
N VAL A 178 -10.91 -18.85 14.57
CA VAL A 178 -12.15 -18.17 14.87
C VAL A 178 -11.99 -16.65 14.83
N VAL A 179 -13.08 -15.97 14.50
CA VAL A 179 -13.23 -14.51 14.67
C VAL A 179 -14.03 -14.30 15.95
N VAL A 180 -13.44 -13.62 16.92
CA VAL A 180 -14.08 -13.28 18.21
C VAL A 180 -14.42 -11.80 18.23
N ARG A 181 -15.69 -11.48 18.48
CA ARG A 181 -16.12 -10.11 18.76
C ARG A 181 -15.84 -9.79 20.22
N VAL A 182 -15.03 -8.77 20.46
CA VAL A 182 -14.60 -8.42 21.83
C VAL A 182 -15.72 -7.68 22.54
N THR A 183 -16.24 -8.25 23.62
CA THR A 183 -17.29 -7.64 24.45
C THR A 183 -16.71 -6.82 25.60
N SER A 184 -15.49 -7.16 26.03
CA SER A 184 -14.73 -6.40 27.01
C SER A 184 -13.24 -6.50 26.69
N TRP A 185 -12.55 -5.35 26.67
CA TRP A 185 -11.10 -5.31 26.52
C TRP A 185 -10.36 -5.51 27.86
N GLY A 186 -11.11 -5.76 28.94
CA GLY A 186 -10.59 -5.88 30.29
C GLY A 186 -10.12 -4.55 30.89
N ASP A 187 -9.73 -4.59 32.16
CA ASP A 187 -9.04 -3.52 32.87
C ASP A 187 -7.91 -4.08 33.73
N GLY A 188 -6.82 -3.33 33.90
CA GLY A 188 -5.69 -3.69 34.78
C GLY A 188 -5.17 -5.13 34.60
N HIS A 189 -5.68 -6.07 35.40
CA HIS A 189 -5.30 -7.48 35.45
C HIS A 189 -6.23 -8.44 34.68
N LEU A 190 -7.45 -8.04 34.32
CA LEU A 190 -8.41 -8.89 33.62
C LEU A 190 -8.16 -8.88 32.11
N GLY A 191 -8.11 -10.07 31.50
CA GLY A 191 -7.91 -10.26 30.06
C GLY A 191 -9.12 -9.78 29.25
N PRO A 192 -8.96 -9.61 27.92
CA PRO A 192 -10.10 -9.39 27.05
C PRO A 192 -11.06 -10.59 27.10
N ALA A 193 -12.34 -10.32 26.91
CA ALA A 193 -13.39 -11.31 26.80
C ALA A 193 -14.25 -11.03 25.57
N GLY A 194 -14.78 -12.08 24.95
CA GLY A 194 -15.52 -11.97 23.72
C GLY A 194 -16.38 -13.19 23.42
N GLU A 195 -17.14 -13.09 22.35
CA GLU A 195 -17.99 -14.15 21.85
C GLU A 195 -17.52 -14.52 20.44
N VAL A 196 -17.44 -15.82 20.14
CA VAL A 196 -17.10 -16.27 18.79
C VAL A 196 -18.18 -15.76 17.85
N GLU A 197 -17.79 -14.93 16.90
CA GLU A 197 -18.67 -14.41 15.88
C GLU A 197 -18.76 -15.40 14.71
N ARG A 198 -17.63 -15.96 14.29
CA ARG A 198 -17.51 -16.87 13.15
C ARG A 198 -16.42 -17.92 13.39
N VAL A 199 -16.69 -19.16 13.01
CA VAL A 199 -15.68 -20.23 12.91
C VAL A 199 -15.22 -20.29 11.46
N LEU A 200 -13.94 -20.03 11.19
CA LEU A 200 -13.38 -20.02 9.83
C LEU A 200 -13.05 -21.44 9.35
N GLY A 201 -12.63 -22.31 10.26
CA GLY A 201 -12.29 -23.72 10.00
C GLY A 201 -11.05 -24.14 10.78
N ALA A 202 -10.58 -25.36 10.53
CA ALA A 202 -9.41 -25.89 11.22
C ALA A 202 -8.12 -25.21 10.74
N ALA A 203 -7.17 -24.97 11.67
CA ALA A 203 -5.84 -24.48 11.30
C ALA A 203 -5.18 -25.39 10.25
N GLY A 204 -4.60 -24.78 9.21
CA GLY A 204 -3.97 -25.51 8.10
C GLY A 204 -4.91 -26.03 7.01
N GLN A 205 -6.24 -25.89 7.17
CA GLN A 205 -7.18 -26.16 6.09
C GLN A 205 -7.00 -25.13 4.94
N PRO A 206 -6.95 -25.56 3.66
CA PRO A 206 -6.77 -24.63 2.54
C PRO A 206 -7.84 -23.52 2.52
N GLY A 207 -7.38 -22.27 2.42
CA GLY A 207 -8.22 -21.08 2.36
C GLY A 207 -8.57 -20.48 3.74
N VAL A 208 -8.45 -21.24 4.84
CA VAL A 208 -8.68 -20.70 6.19
C VAL A 208 -7.59 -19.69 6.57
N ASP A 209 -6.38 -19.94 6.11
CA ASP A 209 -5.20 -19.11 6.30
C ASP A 209 -5.35 -17.71 5.65
N VAL A 210 -5.83 -17.66 4.41
CA VAL A 210 -6.13 -16.37 3.75
C VAL A 210 -7.34 -15.69 4.39
N LEU A 211 -8.38 -16.45 4.79
CA LEU A 211 -9.50 -15.88 5.55
C LEU A 211 -9.02 -15.26 6.88
N ALA A 212 -8.07 -15.88 7.58
CA ALA A 212 -7.49 -15.33 8.80
C ALA A 212 -6.78 -13.99 8.54
N VAL A 213 -6.05 -13.86 7.43
CA VAL A 213 -5.46 -12.58 6.99
C VAL A 213 -6.55 -11.53 6.73
N ILE A 214 -7.60 -11.91 6.01
CA ILE A 214 -8.72 -11.02 5.65
C ILE A 214 -9.41 -10.45 6.90
N TYR A 215 -9.80 -11.31 7.83
CA TYR A 215 -10.45 -10.87 9.07
C TYR A 215 -9.48 -10.18 10.04
N GLY A 216 -8.20 -10.57 10.03
CA GLY A 216 -7.16 -9.94 10.86
C GLY A 216 -6.91 -8.47 10.49
N HIS A 217 -7.08 -8.13 9.20
CA HIS A 217 -7.02 -6.77 8.68
C HIS A 217 -8.38 -6.05 8.61
N GLU A 218 -9.44 -6.66 9.17
CA GLU A 218 -10.82 -6.13 9.17
C GLU A 218 -11.32 -5.75 7.77
N LEU A 219 -10.99 -6.57 6.76
CA LEU A 219 -11.35 -6.33 5.38
C LEU A 219 -12.81 -6.73 5.11
N PRO A 220 -13.61 -5.87 4.47
CA PRO A 220 -15.01 -6.17 4.19
C PRO A 220 -15.15 -7.13 2.99
N ILE A 221 -15.44 -8.39 3.27
CA ILE A 221 -15.72 -9.38 2.22
C ILE A 221 -17.10 -9.13 1.62
N GLU A 222 -18.13 -9.20 2.46
CA GLU A 222 -19.54 -9.18 2.05
C GLU A 222 -20.01 -7.75 1.76
N PHE A 223 -20.78 -7.59 0.69
CA PHE A 223 -21.48 -6.33 0.39
C PHE A 223 -22.83 -6.31 1.11
N PRO A 224 -23.29 -5.14 1.57
CA PRO A 224 -24.66 -4.99 2.06
C PRO A 224 -25.68 -5.40 0.98
N SER A 225 -26.79 -6.00 1.40
CA SER A 225 -27.83 -6.50 0.48
C SER A 225 -28.41 -5.42 -0.45
N GLU A 226 -28.59 -4.19 0.04
CA GLU A 226 -29.02 -3.04 -0.75
C GLU A 226 -28.02 -2.67 -1.86
N VAL A 227 -26.72 -2.78 -1.58
CA VAL A 227 -25.65 -2.49 -2.55
C VAL A 227 -25.63 -3.52 -3.67
N ILE A 228 -25.81 -4.80 -3.32
CA ILE A 228 -25.94 -5.88 -4.31
C ILE A 228 -27.17 -5.66 -5.20
N ALA A 229 -28.34 -5.40 -4.58
CA ALA A 229 -29.57 -5.18 -5.33
C ALA A 229 -29.46 -3.99 -6.29
N ASP A 230 -28.88 -2.87 -5.85
CA ASP A 230 -28.65 -1.70 -6.70
C ASP A 230 -27.72 -2.02 -7.89
N ALA A 231 -26.64 -2.75 -7.64
CA ALA A 231 -25.69 -3.16 -8.70
C ALA A 231 -26.32 -4.12 -9.71
N GLU A 232 -27.08 -5.11 -9.25
CA GLU A 232 -27.78 -6.06 -10.12
C GLU A 232 -28.85 -5.36 -10.96
N ALA A 233 -29.62 -4.45 -10.37
CA ALA A 233 -30.61 -3.65 -11.11
C ALA A 233 -29.95 -2.80 -12.21
N LEU A 234 -28.77 -2.22 -11.94
CA LEU A 234 -28.01 -1.48 -12.95
C LEU A 234 -27.50 -2.37 -14.09
N ARG A 235 -26.98 -3.56 -13.75
CA ARG A 235 -26.53 -4.56 -14.74
C ARG A 235 -27.70 -4.99 -15.63
N ASP A 236 -28.83 -5.35 -15.03
CA ASP A 236 -30.01 -5.85 -15.75
C ASP A 236 -30.65 -4.76 -16.63
N ARG A 237 -30.57 -3.49 -16.21
CA ARG A 237 -30.96 -2.34 -17.04
C ARG A 237 -30.05 -2.17 -18.27
N GLY A 238 -28.77 -2.51 -18.13
CA GLY A 238 -27.76 -2.34 -19.17
C GLY A 238 -27.55 -0.87 -19.57
N ILE A 239 -26.95 -0.68 -20.75
CA ILE A 239 -26.77 0.63 -21.38
C ILE A 239 -28.01 0.98 -22.20
N THR A 240 -28.65 2.10 -21.87
CA THR A 240 -29.85 2.57 -22.55
C THR A 240 -29.55 3.66 -23.59
N ALA A 241 -30.50 3.95 -24.48
CA ALA A 241 -30.35 5.05 -25.44
C ALA A 241 -30.14 6.41 -24.77
N ALA A 242 -30.67 6.61 -23.55
CA ALA A 242 -30.45 7.83 -22.78
C ALA A 242 -28.98 7.94 -22.29
N ASP A 243 -28.36 6.83 -21.92
CA ASP A 243 -26.96 6.81 -21.49
C ASP A 243 -25.99 7.14 -22.62
N LEU A 244 -26.38 6.85 -23.86
CA LEU A 244 -25.62 7.16 -25.08
C LEU A 244 -25.74 8.64 -25.49
N GLY A 245 -26.76 9.35 -25.00
CA GLY A 245 -27.03 10.75 -25.36
C GLY A 245 -25.86 11.67 -25.04
N GLY A 246 -25.42 12.45 -26.04
CA GLY A 246 -24.35 13.46 -25.87
C GLY A 246 -22.93 12.89 -25.73
N ARG A 247 -22.75 11.57 -25.86
CA ARG A 247 -21.43 10.93 -25.85
C ARG A 247 -20.79 10.96 -27.25
N LEU A 248 -19.47 11.06 -27.28
CA LEU A 248 -18.69 10.86 -28.49
C LEU A 248 -18.73 9.38 -28.87
N ASP A 249 -19.20 9.08 -30.08
CA ASP A 249 -19.24 7.72 -30.60
C ASP A 249 -17.86 7.34 -31.16
N LEU A 250 -17.26 6.31 -30.57
CA LEU A 250 -15.96 5.76 -30.94
C LEU A 250 -16.04 4.25 -31.16
N ARG A 251 -17.25 3.71 -31.40
CA ARG A 251 -17.47 2.26 -31.56
C ARG A 251 -16.85 1.69 -32.83
N ASP A 252 -16.59 2.54 -33.82
CA ASP A 252 -15.96 2.16 -35.10
C ASP A 252 -14.44 2.35 -35.09
N GLU A 253 -13.87 2.94 -34.03
CA GLU A 253 -12.41 3.09 -33.90
C GLU A 253 -11.78 1.78 -33.39
N LEU A 254 -10.53 1.53 -33.78
CA LEU A 254 -9.78 0.36 -33.30
C LEU A 254 -9.37 0.57 -31.84
N VAL A 255 -10.19 0.04 -30.92
CA VAL A 255 -9.97 0.09 -29.47
C VAL A 255 -9.71 -1.31 -28.94
N PHE A 256 -8.76 -1.47 -28.04
CA PHE A 256 -8.48 -2.75 -27.36
C PHE A 256 -7.96 -2.54 -25.93
N THR A 257 -8.08 -3.57 -25.10
CA THR A 257 -7.55 -3.60 -23.73
C THR A 257 -6.31 -4.50 -23.66
N ILE A 258 -5.39 -4.22 -22.73
CA ILE A 258 -4.23 -5.06 -22.44
C ILE A 258 -4.07 -5.19 -20.92
N ASP A 259 -4.31 -6.39 -20.39
CA ASP A 259 -4.40 -6.64 -18.95
C ASP A 259 -3.75 -7.99 -18.57
N PRO A 260 -3.63 -8.32 -17.27
CA PRO A 260 -3.33 -9.69 -16.86
C PRO A 260 -4.37 -10.70 -17.39
N GLU A 261 -3.93 -11.93 -17.68
CA GLU A 261 -4.81 -12.99 -18.21
C GLU A 261 -6.00 -13.32 -17.29
N ASP A 262 -5.81 -13.19 -15.98
CA ASP A 262 -6.81 -13.43 -14.95
C ASP A 262 -7.69 -12.20 -14.62
N ALA A 263 -7.42 -11.04 -15.22
CA ALA A 263 -8.19 -9.82 -14.99
C ALA A 263 -9.59 -9.92 -15.60
N LYS A 264 -10.59 -9.44 -14.84
CA LYS A 264 -12.01 -9.36 -15.24
C LYS A 264 -12.53 -7.92 -15.26
N ASP A 265 -11.84 -7.03 -14.57
CA ASP A 265 -12.13 -5.62 -14.33
C ASP A 265 -11.25 -4.73 -15.22
N HIS A 266 -11.55 -4.73 -16.52
CA HIS A 266 -10.83 -3.93 -17.52
C HIS A 266 -11.23 -2.45 -17.38
N ASP A 267 -10.39 -1.66 -16.72
CA ASP A 267 -10.60 -0.23 -16.44
C ASP A 267 -10.30 0.67 -17.65
N ASP A 268 -9.32 0.29 -18.46
CA ASP A 268 -8.75 1.12 -19.50
C ASP A 268 -8.59 0.39 -20.85
N ALA A 269 -8.71 1.17 -21.92
CA ALA A 269 -8.49 0.74 -23.30
C ALA A 269 -7.73 1.80 -24.08
N LEU A 270 -7.01 1.39 -25.12
CA LEU A 270 -6.23 2.27 -25.99
C LEU A 270 -6.73 2.24 -27.43
N SER A 271 -6.54 3.37 -28.12
CA SER A 271 -6.59 3.46 -29.58
C SER A 271 -5.51 4.41 -30.07
N VAL A 272 -5.07 4.24 -31.33
CA VAL A 272 -4.08 5.12 -31.95
C VAL A 272 -4.41 5.34 -33.41
N LYS A 273 -4.25 6.58 -33.87
CA LYS A 273 -4.46 6.97 -35.26
C LYS A 273 -3.42 7.99 -35.67
N ARG A 274 -2.73 7.75 -36.78
CA ARG A 274 -1.86 8.76 -37.39
C ARG A 274 -2.71 9.87 -38.00
N THR A 275 -2.48 11.12 -37.59
CA THR A 275 -3.23 12.31 -38.06
C THR A 275 -2.39 13.22 -38.96
N GLY A 276 -1.07 13.00 -39.03
CA GLY A 276 -0.14 13.71 -39.91
C GLY A 276 1.18 12.96 -40.07
N GLU A 277 2.16 13.59 -40.74
CA GLU A 277 3.49 12.99 -40.96
C GLU A 277 4.15 12.64 -39.62
N ASP A 278 4.22 13.59 -38.67
CA ASP A 278 4.81 13.38 -37.34
C ASP A 278 3.77 13.60 -36.23
N GLU A 279 2.52 13.17 -36.43
CA GLU A 279 1.43 13.38 -35.46
C GLU A 279 0.48 12.19 -35.37
N TRP A 280 0.14 11.83 -34.13
CA TRP A 280 -0.85 10.82 -33.80
C TRP A 280 -1.88 11.38 -32.83
N GLU A 281 -3.10 10.90 -32.94
CA GLU A 281 -4.10 10.95 -31.88
C GLU A 281 -4.11 9.60 -31.16
N VAL A 282 -3.84 9.62 -29.85
CA VAL A 282 -3.97 8.46 -28.97
C VAL A 282 -5.20 8.64 -28.11
N GLY A 283 -6.09 7.65 -28.14
CA GLY A 283 -7.24 7.56 -27.25
C GLY A 283 -6.90 6.72 -26.03
N ILE A 284 -7.11 7.30 -24.84
CA ILE A 284 -7.07 6.59 -23.55
C ILE A 284 -8.49 6.58 -23.02
N HIS A 285 -9.13 5.42 -23.05
CA HIS A 285 -10.56 5.25 -22.77
C HIS A 285 -10.74 4.59 -21.41
N ILE A 286 -11.23 5.34 -20.42
CA ILE A 286 -11.41 4.84 -19.04
C ILE A 286 -12.88 4.54 -18.80
N ALA A 287 -13.20 3.40 -18.18
CA ALA A 287 -14.57 3.02 -17.80
C ALA A 287 -15.30 4.14 -17.06
N ASP A 288 -16.51 4.52 -17.50
CA ASP A 288 -17.30 5.62 -16.90
C ASP A 288 -18.09 5.14 -15.67
N VAL A 289 -17.37 4.74 -14.62
CA VAL A 289 -17.96 4.26 -13.36
C VAL A 289 -18.85 5.33 -12.71
N GLY A 290 -18.51 6.61 -12.86
CA GLY A 290 -19.31 7.74 -12.37
C GLY A 290 -20.70 7.85 -13.02
N ALA A 291 -20.94 7.22 -14.17
CA ALA A 291 -22.27 7.13 -14.77
C ALA A 291 -23.21 6.19 -13.98
N TYR A 292 -22.65 5.19 -13.32
CA TYR A 292 -23.41 4.17 -12.58
C TYR A 292 -23.41 4.41 -11.07
N VAL A 293 -22.25 4.74 -10.50
CA VAL A 293 -22.09 4.99 -9.06
C VAL A 293 -22.25 6.48 -8.79
N ARG A 294 -23.45 6.89 -8.35
CA ARG A 294 -23.79 8.32 -8.13
C ARG A 294 -23.39 8.79 -6.72
N PRO A 295 -22.90 10.04 -6.56
CA PRO A 295 -22.57 10.58 -5.24
C PRO A 295 -23.73 10.45 -4.25
N GLY A 296 -23.44 9.93 -3.05
CA GLY A 296 -24.42 9.75 -1.98
C GLY A 296 -25.34 8.52 -2.11
N SER A 297 -25.19 7.70 -3.16
CA SER A 297 -25.88 6.40 -3.26
C SER A 297 -25.29 5.36 -2.29
N ALA A 298 -26.00 4.24 -2.06
CA ALA A 298 -25.49 3.12 -1.26
C ALA A 298 -24.18 2.54 -1.87
N LEU A 299 -24.13 2.41 -3.19
CA LEU A 299 -22.93 2.01 -3.93
C LEU A 299 -21.74 2.96 -3.68
N ASP A 300 -21.99 4.27 -3.65
CA ASP A 300 -20.95 5.27 -3.42
C ASP A 300 -20.41 5.23 -1.98
N ALA A 301 -21.30 5.14 -1.01
CA ALA A 301 -20.93 5.02 0.40
C ALA A 301 -20.10 3.75 0.65
N GLU A 302 -20.49 2.63 0.05
CA GLU A 302 -19.76 1.37 0.15
C GLU A 302 -18.41 1.41 -0.60
N ALA A 303 -18.37 2.02 -1.78
CA ALA A 303 -17.13 2.21 -2.53
C ALA A 303 -16.13 3.09 -1.76
N LEU A 304 -16.59 4.15 -1.07
CA LEU A 304 -15.74 4.96 -0.18
C LEU A 304 -15.26 4.16 1.04
N ARG A 305 -16.14 3.34 1.64
CA ARG A 305 -15.79 2.53 2.81
C ARG A 305 -14.67 1.54 2.50
N ARG A 306 -14.73 0.91 1.33
CA ARG A 306 -13.70 -0.01 0.80
C ARG A 306 -12.48 0.74 0.27
N ALA A 307 -12.71 1.85 -0.43
CA ALA A 307 -11.77 2.77 -1.09
C ALA A 307 -10.87 2.17 -2.18
N THR A 308 -10.49 0.89 -2.10
CA THR A 308 -9.69 0.17 -3.08
C THR A 308 -10.10 -1.30 -3.14
N SER A 309 -9.96 -1.94 -4.31
CA SER A 309 -9.93 -3.40 -4.41
C SER A 309 -8.64 -3.94 -3.79
N ILE A 310 -8.66 -5.18 -3.31
CA ILE A 310 -7.54 -5.86 -2.64
C ILE A 310 -7.27 -7.18 -3.34
N TYR A 311 -6.03 -7.39 -3.80
CA TYR A 311 -5.62 -8.52 -4.63
C TYR A 311 -4.78 -9.51 -3.81
N LEU A 312 -5.47 -10.40 -3.10
CA LEU A 312 -4.83 -11.45 -2.32
C LEU A 312 -4.35 -12.58 -3.23
N VAL A 313 -3.50 -13.46 -2.68
CA VAL A 313 -2.85 -14.52 -3.47
C VAL A 313 -3.82 -15.49 -4.15
N ASP A 314 -5.02 -15.69 -3.59
CA ASP A 314 -6.01 -16.65 -4.09
C ASP A 314 -7.32 -16.01 -4.57
N ARG A 315 -7.55 -14.72 -4.32
CA ARG A 315 -8.82 -14.02 -4.63
C ARG A 315 -8.68 -12.51 -4.63
N VAL A 316 -9.70 -11.85 -5.15
CA VAL A 316 -9.85 -10.39 -5.09
C VAL A 316 -11.02 -10.03 -4.16
N ILE A 317 -10.82 -9.03 -3.29
CA ILE A 317 -11.92 -8.36 -2.59
C ILE A 317 -12.20 -7.07 -3.35
N PRO A 318 -13.28 -7.00 -4.14
CA PRO A 318 -13.49 -5.86 -5.03
C PRO A 318 -14.05 -4.64 -4.26
N MET A 319 -13.73 -3.45 -4.77
CA MET A 319 -14.32 -2.19 -4.30
C MET A 319 -15.80 -2.09 -4.69
N LEU A 320 -16.17 -2.58 -5.87
CA LEU A 320 -17.52 -2.55 -6.42
C LEU A 320 -18.04 -3.98 -6.65
N PRO A 321 -19.35 -4.23 -6.49
CA PRO A 321 -19.94 -5.54 -6.79
C PRO A 321 -19.61 -6.01 -8.22
N GLU A 322 -19.45 -7.31 -8.41
CA GLU A 322 -19.06 -7.92 -9.70
C GLU A 322 -19.99 -7.55 -10.87
N ALA A 323 -21.29 -7.37 -10.58
CA ALA A 323 -22.28 -6.90 -11.55
C ALA A 323 -21.91 -5.54 -12.19
N LEU A 324 -21.09 -4.73 -11.51
CA LEU A 324 -20.51 -3.51 -12.07
C LEU A 324 -19.05 -3.74 -12.48
N SER A 325 -18.20 -4.20 -11.56
CA SER A 325 -16.75 -4.23 -11.76
C SER A 325 -16.28 -5.19 -12.86
N SER A 326 -16.90 -6.36 -12.96
CA SER A 326 -16.53 -7.39 -13.95
C SER A 326 -17.46 -7.45 -15.15
N ASP A 327 -18.54 -6.65 -15.16
CA ASP A 327 -19.54 -6.69 -16.21
C ASP A 327 -19.84 -5.30 -16.81
N LEU A 328 -20.74 -4.53 -16.19
CA LEU A 328 -21.28 -3.30 -16.80
C LEU A 328 -20.22 -2.19 -17.01
N CYS A 329 -19.27 -2.06 -16.08
CA CYS A 329 -18.17 -1.10 -16.18
C CYS A 329 -16.97 -1.64 -16.97
N SER A 330 -16.70 -2.95 -16.87
CA SER A 330 -15.54 -3.59 -17.51
C SER A 330 -15.61 -3.41 -19.03
N LEU A 331 -14.50 -3.01 -19.66
CA LEU A 331 -14.40 -2.72 -21.09
C LEU A 331 -14.31 -4.00 -21.95
N ARG A 332 -15.33 -4.87 -21.82
CA ARG A 332 -15.41 -6.18 -22.46
C ARG A 332 -15.39 -6.10 -24.00
N PRO A 333 -14.74 -7.06 -24.69
CA PRO A 333 -14.66 -7.07 -26.15
C PRO A 333 -16.02 -7.35 -26.79
N GLY A 334 -16.31 -6.69 -27.91
CA GLY A 334 -17.51 -6.87 -28.71
C GLY A 334 -18.77 -6.18 -28.16
N GLU A 335 -18.69 -5.53 -27.01
CA GLU A 335 -19.84 -4.91 -26.35
C GLU A 335 -19.69 -3.38 -26.25
N ASP A 336 -20.81 -2.66 -26.36
CA ASP A 336 -20.81 -1.21 -26.17
C ASP A 336 -20.51 -0.91 -24.69
N ARG A 337 -19.60 0.04 -24.45
CA ARG A 337 -19.19 0.44 -23.09
C ARG A 337 -19.02 1.94 -22.97
N LEU A 338 -19.51 2.48 -21.86
CA LEU A 338 -19.43 3.90 -21.54
C LEU A 338 -18.04 4.23 -21.00
N THR A 339 -17.43 5.26 -21.54
CA THR A 339 -16.09 5.70 -21.13
C THR A 339 -16.02 7.21 -20.91
N VAL A 340 -15.02 7.62 -20.13
CA VAL A 340 -14.47 8.97 -20.14
C VAL A 340 -13.14 8.88 -20.87
N SER A 341 -13.11 9.36 -22.12
CA SER A 341 -11.93 9.29 -22.97
C SER A 341 -11.11 10.56 -22.95
N LEU A 342 -9.80 10.37 -22.88
CA LEU A 342 -8.78 11.39 -23.09
C LEU A 342 -8.12 11.14 -24.46
N LEU A 343 -8.44 11.99 -25.43
CA LEU A 343 -7.87 11.97 -26.77
C LEU A 343 -6.70 12.96 -26.82
N ILE A 344 -5.48 12.47 -26.99
CA ILE A 344 -4.24 13.26 -26.91
C ILE A 344 -3.56 13.27 -28.27
N ARG A 345 -3.23 14.47 -28.77
CA ARG A 345 -2.37 14.62 -29.95
C ARG A 345 -0.91 14.60 -29.52
N LEU A 346 -0.17 13.59 -29.97
CA LEU A 346 1.24 13.36 -29.67
C LEU A 346 2.09 13.57 -30.93
N GLY A 347 3.28 14.17 -30.76
CA GLY A 347 4.35 14.09 -31.76
C GLY A 347 5.21 12.85 -31.56
N GLU A 348 6.10 12.54 -32.52
CA GLU A 348 6.91 11.30 -32.44
C GLU A 348 7.87 11.35 -31.26
N ASP A 349 8.23 12.58 -30.85
CA ASP A 349 9.08 12.86 -29.71
C ASP A 349 8.38 12.71 -28.34
N GLY A 350 7.11 12.27 -28.32
CA GLY A 350 6.30 12.08 -27.11
C GLY A 350 5.76 13.38 -26.51
N ARG A 351 5.85 14.53 -27.21
CA ARG A 351 5.25 15.78 -26.72
C ARG A 351 3.76 15.84 -27.01
N ALA A 352 2.97 16.07 -25.97
CA ALA A 352 1.55 16.39 -26.09
C ALA A 352 1.36 17.79 -26.70
N ARG A 353 0.78 17.84 -27.92
CA ARG A 353 0.42 19.06 -28.65
C ARG A 353 -0.96 19.60 -28.27
N GLY A 354 -1.83 18.73 -27.75
CA GLY A 354 -3.14 19.09 -27.24
C GLY A 354 -3.91 17.87 -26.78
N HIS A 355 -5.01 18.07 -26.07
CA HIS A 355 -5.89 16.98 -25.66
C HIS A 355 -7.35 17.43 -25.58
N ARG A 356 -8.26 16.46 -25.71
CA ARG A 356 -9.69 16.61 -25.49
C ARG A 356 -10.15 15.52 -24.50
N ILE A 357 -10.95 15.91 -23.52
CA ILE A 357 -11.63 14.98 -22.61
C ILE A 357 -13.11 14.99 -22.97
N ALA A 358 -13.71 13.82 -23.14
CA ALA A 358 -15.13 13.68 -23.48
C ALA A 358 -15.71 12.43 -22.83
N ARG A 359 -17.02 12.47 -22.56
CA ARG A 359 -17.78 11.23 -22.36
C ARG A 359 -17.96 10.58 -23.71
N SER A 360 -17.80 9.27 -23.77
CA SER A 360 -17.74 8.50 -25.00
C SER A 360 -18.39 7.13 -24.84
N VAL A 361 -18.66 6.50 -25.97
CA VAL A 361 -19.00 5.08 -26.06
C VAL A 361 -17.99 4.41 -26.99
N ILE A 362 -17.45 3.28 -26.55
CA ILE A 362 -16.51 2.46 -27.33
C ILE A 362 -17.10 1.06 -27.50
N ARG A 363 -16.51 0.29 -28.42
CA ARG A 363 -16.69 -1.16 -28.51
C ARG A 363 -15.30 -1.77 -28.67
N SER A 364 -14.75 -2.33 -27.59
CA SER A 364 -13.41 -2.93 -27.64
C SER A 364 -13.41 -4.08 -28.65
N ARG A 365 -12.46 -4.12 -29.58
CA ARG A 365 -12.35 -5.16 -30.59
C ARG A 365 -11.65 -6.40 -30.04
N HIS A 366 -10.66 -6.19 -29.16
CA HIS A 366 -9.85 -7.24 -28.57
C HIS A 366 -9.65 -7.02 -27.07
N ARG A 367 -9.66 -8.12 -26.33
CA ARG A 367 -9.07 -8.23 -24.99
C ARG A 367 -7.76 -8.96 -25.18
N LEU A 368 -6.64 -8.29 -24.93
CA LEU A 368 -5.31 -8.89 -25.03
C LEU A 368 -4.74 -9.10 -23.63
N SER A 369 -3.96 -10.16 -23.44
CA SER A 369 -3.07 -10.25 -22.29
C SER A 369 -1.75 -9.53 -22.54
N TYR A 370 -1.02 -9.20 -21.47
CA TYR A 370 0.34 -8.65 -21.61
C TYR A 370 1.27 -9.57 -22.40
N ASP A 371 1.12 -10.89 -22.25
CA ASP A 371 1.93 -11.87 -22.97
C ASP A 371 1.56 -11.92 -24.46
N GLU A 372 0.27 -11.91 -24.80
CA GLU A 372 -0.18 -11.85 -26.20
C GLU A 372 0.32 -10.58 -26.90
N ALA A 373 0.16 -9.42 -26.26
CA ALA A 373 0.67 -8.17 -26.79
C ALA A 373 2.19 -8.21 -26.94
N GLN A 374 2.91 -8.79 -25.98
CA GLN A 374 4.37 -8.93 -26.07
C GLN A 374 4.78 -9.81 -27.26
N GLN A 375 4.11 -10.94 -27.47
CA GLN A 375 4.40 -11.83 -28.61
C GLN A 375 4.20 -11.15 -29.97
N VAL A 376 3.24 -10.24 -30.09
CA VAL A 376 3.05 -9.42 -31.31
C VAL A 376 4.18 -8.41 -31.49
N LEU A 377 4.56 -7.72 -30.40
CA LEU A 377 5.65 -6.75 -30.42
C LEU A 377 7.01 -7.40 -30.74
N ASP A 378 7.20 -8.66 -30.33
CA ASP A 378 8.39 -9.46 -30.63
C ASP A 378 8.36 -10.08 -32.05
N GLY A 379 7.24 -9.97 -32.76
CA GLY A 379 7.06 -10.53 -34.11
C GLY A 379 6.90 -12.06 -34.14
N VAL A 380 6.52 -12.65 -33.00
CA VAL A 380 6.30 -14.10 -32.84
C VAL A 380 4.86 -14.48 -33.13
N ALA A 381 3.91 -13.61 -32.81
CA ALA A 381 2.48 -13.79 -33.04
C ALA A 381 1.87 -12.62 -33.82
N SER A 382 0.63 -12.79 -34.26
CA SER A 382 -0.19 -11.77 -34.92
C SER A 382 -1.63 -11.91 -34.45
N ILE A 383 -2.27 -10.80 -34.09
CA ILE A 383 -3.70 -10.76 -33.79
C ILE A 383 -4.46 -10.53 -35.10
N ASP A 384 -4.18 -9.40 -35.73
CA ASP A 384 -4.58 -9.04 -37.09
C ASP A 384 -3.72 -7.86 -37.58
N PRO A 385 -3.65 -7.59 -38.90
CA PRO A 385 -2.76 -6.56 -39.43
C PRO A 385 -2.95 -5.15 -38.86
N GLU A 386 -4.20 -4.77 -38.52
CA GLU A 386 -4.50 -3.43 -38.01
C GLU A 386 -4.10 -3.31 -36.53
N THR A 387 -4.47 -4.30 -35.71
CA THR A 387 -4.10 -4.35 -34.28
C THR A 387 -2.59 -4.45 -34.09
N ASP A 388 -1.91 -5.26 -34.90
CA ASP A 388 -0.45 -5.40 -34.84
C ASP A 388 0.26 -4.09 -35.20
N ALA A 389 -0.25 -3.35 -36.19
CA ALA A 389 0.28 -2.04 -36.54
C ALA A 389 0.05 -1.02 -35.41
N ALA A 390 -1.16 -0.99 -34.84
CA ALA A 390 -1.50 -0.13 -33.71
C ALA A 390 -0.62 -0.39 -32.48
N LEU A 391 -0.35 -1.65 -32.13
CA LEU A 391 0.55 -2.01 -31.03
C LEU A 391 1.98 -1.50 -31.27
N ARG A 392 2.51 -1.63 -32.50
CA ARG A 392 3.84 -1.12 -32.86
C ARG A 392 3.91 0.40 -32.80
N ASP A 393 2.89 1.10 -33.27
CA ASP A 393 2.80 2.56 -33.19
C ASP A 393 2.74 3.03 -31.73
N LEU A 394 1.91 2.39 -30.90
CA LEU A 394 1.85 2.66 -29.46
C LEU A 394 3.19 2.38 -28.76
N LEU A 395 3.94 1.36 -29.17
CA LEU A 395 5.26 1.06 -28.60
C LEU A 395 6.29 2.16 -28.93
N VAL A 396 6.27 2.70 -30.15
CA VAL A 396 7.15 3.83 -30.52
C VAL A 396 6.84 5.04 -29.65
N LEU A 397 5.56 5.38 -29.51
CA LEU A 397 5.11 6.51 -28.71
C LEU A 397 5.37 6.31 -27.21
N SER A 398 5.18 5.10 -26.68
CA SER A 398 5.41 4.79 -25.27
C SER A 398 6.88 4.94 -24.89
N ARG A 399 7.79 4.46 -25.75
CA ARG A 399 9.25 4.66 -25.58
C ARG A 399 9.63 6.14 -25.57
N ALA A 400 9.05 6.95 -26.47
CA ALA A 400 9.27 8.38 -26.48
C ALA A 400 8.76 9.05 -25.19
N LEU A 401 7.57 8.69 -24.71
CA LEU A 401 7.03 9.16 -23.43
C LEU A 401 7.96 8.79 -22.26
N ARG A 402 8.43 7.55 -22.20
CA ARG A 402 9.34 7.05 -21.17
C ARG A 402 10.65 7.82 -21.14
N ALA A 403 11.30 7.96 -22.30
CA ALA A 403 12.55 8.71 -22.43
C ALA A 403 12.43 10.16 -21.91
N ARG A 404 11.29 10.82 -22.18
CA ARG A 404 11.03 12.17 -21.63
C ARG A 404 10.88 12.17 -20.11
N ARG A 405 10.23 11.15 -19.52
CA ARG A 405 10.08 11.04 -18.06
C ARG A 405 11.41 10.74 -17.38
N GLU A 406 12.23 9.87 -17.98
CA GLU A 406 13.60 9.60 -17.52
C GLU A 406 14.48 10.86 -17.60
N GLU A 407 14.41 11.62 -18.70
CA GLU A 407 15.13 12.89 -18.85
C GLU A 407 14.74 13.91 -17.75
N ARG A 408 13.47 13.91 -17.36
CA ARG A 408 12.92 14.73 -16.27
C ARG A 408 13.39 14.24 -14.89
N GLY A 409 13.84 12.98 -14.78
CA GLY A 409 14.36 12.35 -13.58
C GLY A 409 13.37 11.44 -12.87
N SER A 410 12.38 10.87 -13.58
CA SER A 410 11.54 9.81 -13.04
C SER A 410 12.43 8.65 -12.59
N LEU A 411 12.16 8.14 -11.40
CA LEU A 411 12.87 6.98 -10.86
C LEU A 411 12.26 5.72 -11.44
N ASP A 412 13.13 4.81 -11.88
CA ASP A 412 12.75 3.49 -12.34
C ASP A 412 13.43 2.44 -11.46
N PHE A 413 12.62 1.67 -10.73
CA PHE A 413 13.08 0.58 -9.89
C PHE A 413 12.77 -0.74 -10.61
N ASP A 414 13.81 -1.50 -10.93
CA ASP A 414 13.67 -2.88 -11.40
C ASP A 414 14.00 -3.84 -10.26
N LEU A 415 13.08 -3.92 -9.30
CA LEU A 415 13.20 -4.85 -8.17
C LEU A 415 12.50 -6.18 -8.54
N PRO A 416 13.10 -7.33 -8.21
CA PRO A 416 12.48 -8.61 -8.49
C PRO A 416 11.23 -8.80 -7.62
N GLU A 417 10.07 -8.90 -8.25
CA GLU A 417 8.82 -9.29 -7.62
C GLU A 417 8.55 -10.79 -7.83
N ALA A 418 7.87 -11.41 -6.87
CA ALA A 418 7.57 -12.83 -6.87
C ALA A 418 6.06 -13.07 -7.01
N ARG A 419 5.65 -13.92 -7.94
CA ARG A 419 4.27 -14.41 -8.08
C ARG A 419 4.19 -15.84 -7.56
N VAL A 420 3.29 -16.07 -6.60
CA VAL A 420 2.98 -17.42 -6.13
C VAL A 420 1.97 -18.04 -7.08
N VAL A 421 2.28 -19.25 -7.57
CA VAL A 421 1.37 -20.05 -8.40
C VAL A 421 0.65 -21.03 -7.51
N LEU A 422 -0.68 -21.00 -7.52
CA LEU A 422 -1.53 -21.89 -6.74
C LEU A 422 -2.18 -22.95 -7.65
N ASN A 423 -2.43 -24.14 -7.10
CA ASN A 423 -3.31 -25.11 -7.73
C ASN A 423 -4.80 -24.83 -7.43
N THR A 424 -5.70 -25.66 -7.96
CA THR A 424 -7.15 -25.53 -7.75
C THR A 424 -7.61 -25.72 -6.31
N ARG A 425 -6.76 -26.25 -5.43
CA ARG A 425 -7.00 -26.37 -3.98
C ARG A 425 -6.46 -25.19 -3.18
N GLY A 426 -5.83 -24.20 -3.83
CA GLY A 426 -5.21 -23.05 -3.15
C GLY A 426 -3.86 -23.35 -2.50
N GLU A 427 -3.23 -24.46 -2.86
CA GLU A 427 -1.89 -24.83 -2.38
C GLU A 427 -0.82 -24.26 -3.32
N PRO A 428 0.29 -23.70 -2.81
CA PRO A 428 1.35 -23.17 -3.65
C PRO A 428 2.12 -24.30 -4.33
N THR A 429 2.26 -24.22 -5.65
CA THR A 429 2.98 -25.19 -6.49
C THR A 429 4.30 -24.66 -7.00
N ASP A 430 4.43 -23.34 -7.16
CA ASP A 430 5.64 -22.70 -7.66
C ASP A 430 5.70 -21.23 -7.21
N ILE A 431 6.88 -20.63 -7.24
CA ILE A 431 7.07 -19.19 -7.05
C ILE A 431 7.97 -18.66 -8.15
N GLN A 432 7.41 -17.78 -8.97
CA GLN A 432 8.02 -17.31 -10.21
C GLN A 432 8.39 -15.83 -10.12
N ARG A 433 9.41 -15.42 -10.87
CA ARG A 433 9.71 -14.00 -11.03
C ARG A 433 8.65 -13.34 -11.89
N VAL A 434 8.12 -12.22 -11.44
CA VAL A 434 7.31 -11.34 -12.29
C VAL A 434 8.27 -10.60 -13.23
N LEU A 435 8.07 -10.80 -14.53
CA LEU A 435 8.82 -10.08 -15.56
C LEU A 435 8.05 -8.85 -16.00
N ARG A 436 8.67 -7.67 -15.89
CA ARG A 436 8.10 -6.42 -16.40
C ARG A 436 8.41 -6.27 -17.90
N LEU A 437 7.53 -6.85 -18.73
CA LEU A 437 7.61 -6.84 -20.20
C LEU A 437 7.41 -5.42 -20.81
N GLU A 438 7.75 -5.24 -22.09
CA GLU A 438 7.52 -3.97 -22.79
C GLU A 438 6.02 -3.66 -22.95
N SER A 439 5.17 -4.69 -23.09
CA SER A 439 3.71 -4.54 -23.08
C SER A 439 3.18 -3.93 -21.77
N HIS A 440 3.70 -4.35 -20.61
CA HIS A 440 3.35 -3.75 -19.31
C HIS A 440 3.72 -2.26 -19.27
N ARG A 441 4.96 -1.95 -19.68
CA ARG A 441 5.46 -0.58 -19.67
C ARG A 441 4.71 0.32 -20.66
N LEU A 442 4.28 -0.22 -21.80
CA LEU A 442 3.47 0.49 -22.79
C LEU A 442 2.17 1.01 -22.17
N ILE A 443 1.41 0.15 -21.48
CA ILE A 443 0.19 0.57 -20.78
C ILE A 443 0.50 1.60 -19.70
N GLU A 444 1.51 1.33 -18.87
CA GLU A 444 1.96 2.25 -17.82
C GLU A 444 2.29 3.65 -18.36
N ASP A 445 3.00 3.73 -19.49
CA ASP A 445 3.39 4.98 -20.15
C ASP A 445 2.18 5.86 -20.49
N PHE A 446 1.10 5.26 -21.02
CA PHE A 446 -0.12 5.98 -21.36
C PHE A 446 -0.98 6.31 -20.13
N MET A 447 -1.07 5.41 -19.15
CA MET A 447 -1.80 5.70 -17.91
C MET A 447 -1.15 6.86 -17.14
N LEU A 448 0.19 6.90 -17.08
CA LEU A 448 0.94 8.02 -16.50
C LEU A 448 0.66 9.33 -17.26
N LEU A 449 0.63 9.29 -18.59
CA LEU A 449 0.30 10.46 -19.41
C LEU A 449 -1.12 10.98 -19.13
N ALA A 450 -2.12 10.10 -19.00
CA ALA A 450 -3.48 10.49 -18.68
C ALA A 450 -3.60 11.14 -17.30
N ASN A 451 -3.00 10.49 -16.30
CA ASN A 451 -2.94 10.94 -14.91
C ASN A 451 -2.28 12.33 -14.79
N GLU A 452 -1.12 12.54 -15.42
CA GLU A 452 -0.44 13.84 -15.46
C GLU A 452 -1.28 14.91 -16.18
N THR A 453 -1.93 14.55 -17.30
CA THR A 453 -2.71 15.49 -18.12
C THR A 453 -3.92 16.03 -17.37
N VAL A 454 -4.69 15.14 -16.73
CA VAL A 454 -5.87 15.49 -15.93
C VAL A 454 -5.46 16.35 -14.73
N ALA A 455 -4.43 15.94 -13.98
CA ALA A 455 -3.96 16.68 -12.81
C ALA A 455 -3.42 18.07 -13.18
N ALA A 456 -2.65 18.18 -14.27
CA ALA A 456 -2.11 19.47 -14.72
C ALA A 456 -3.23 20.43 -15.18
N ARG A 457 -4.28 19.90 -15.83
CA ARG A 457 -5.44 20.70 -16.24
C ARG A 457 -6.24 21.19 -15.03
N ALA A 458 -6.45 20.32 -14.04
CA ALA A 458 -7.15 20.67 -12.79
C ALA A 458 -6.43 21.79 -12.05
N ALA A 459 -5.11 21.65 -11.88
CA ALA A 459 -4.28 22.66 -11.22
C ALA A 459 -4.29 24.01 -11.94
N ARG A 460 -4.17 24.02 -13.28
CA ARG A 460 -4.22 25.26 -14.09
C ARG A 460 -5.56 25.99 -13.95
N ARG A 461 -6.66 25.25 -13.81
CA ARG A 461 -8.01 25.81 -13.61
C ARG A 461 -8.37 26.03 -12.14
N ARG A 462 -7.47 25.70 -11.21
CA ARG A 462 -7.68 25.78 -9.75
C ARG A 462 -8.93 25.03 -9.29
N ILE A 463 -9.18 23.87 -9.87
CA ILE A 463 -10.29 23.01 -9.47
C ILE A 463 -9.91 22.28 -8.18
N PRO A 464 -10.79 22.25 -7.16
CA PRO A 464 -10.67 21.33 -6.02
C PRO A 464 -10.46 19.90 -6.50
N PHE A 465 -9.40 19.25 -6.03
CA PHE A 465 -8.95 17.99 -6.60
C PHE A 465 -8.28 17.09 -5.57
N VAL A 466 -8.23 15.79 -5.85
CA VAL A 466 -7.44 14.81 -5.09
C VAL A 466 -6.21 14.46 -5.92
N TYR A 467 -5.03 14.79 -5.39
CA TYR A 467 -3.74 14.48 -5.99
C TYR A 467 -3.15 13.21 -5.37
N ARG A 468 -2.36 12.49 -6.17
CA ARG A 468 -1.47 11.45 -5.68
C ARG A 468 -0.10 12.07 -5.52
N ILE A 469 0.29 12.33 -4.28
CA ILE A 469 1.53 13.03 -3.96
C ILE A 469 2.61 12.07 -3.47
N HIS A 470 3.85 12.46 -3.69
CA HIS A 470 5.02 11.80 -3.13
C HIS A 470 6.01 12.89 -2.73
N GLU A 471 6.13 13.08 -1.42
CA GLU A 471 6.95 14.12 -0.80
C GLU A 471 8.45 13.86 -1.01
N ARG A 472 9.25 14.89 -0.77
CA ARG A 472 10.72 14.72 -0.81
C ARG A 472 11.17 13.83 0.34
N PRO A 473 12.21 13.00 0.14
CA PRO A 473 12.88 12.31 1.23
C PRO A 473 13.38 13.28 2.33
N ASP A 474 13.45 12.78 3.56
CA ASP A 474 14.00 13.55 4.69
C ASP A 474 15.51 13.78 4.50
N ALA A 475 16.01 14.92 4.97
CA ALA A 475 17.42 15.29 4.84
C ALA A 475 18.35 14.24 5.49
N ASP A 476 18.00 13.73 6.67
CA ASP A 476 18.80 12.74 7.39
C ASP A 476 18.87 11.41 6.63
N ARG A 477 17.77 10.98 5.99
CA ARG A 477 17.75 9.78 5.12
C ARG A 477 18.63 9.96 3.89
N MET A 478 18.65 11.16 3.31
CA MET A 478 19.52 11.47 2.16
C MET A 478 21.00 11.53 2.54
N GLU A 479 21.33 11.95 3.76
CA GLU A 479 22.70 11.89 4.26
C GLU A 479 23.16 10.44 4.47
N GLN A 480 22.33 9.62 5.13
CA GLN A 480 22.59 8.18 5.30
C GLN A 480 22.79 7.47 3.97
N LEU A 481 21.92 7.75 2.97
CA LEU A 481 22.07 7.22 1.63
C LEU A 481 23.40 7.66 1.00
N ARG A 482 23.83 8.92 1.20
CA ARG A 482 25.08 9.44 0.64
C ARG A 482 26.29 8.75 1.25
N GLU A 483 26.32 8.59 2.56
CA GLU A 483 27.38 7.89 3.29
C GLU A 483 27.45 6.44 2.82
N PHE A 484 26.31 5.76 2.74
CA PHE A 484 26.21 4.40 2.26
C PHE A 484 26.80 4.23 0.85
N VAL A 485 26.33 5.00 -0.14
CA VAL A 485 26.82 4.85 -1.52
C VAL A 485 28.28 5.27 -1.68
N ALA A 486 28.79 6.16 -0.82
CA ALA A 486 30.20 6.51 -0.78
C ALA A 486 31.09 5.31 -0.37
N THR A 487 30.60 4.41 0.50
CA THR A 487 31.32 3.17 0.84
C THR A 487 31.50 2.23 -0.35
N LEU A 488 30.60 2.32 -1.34
CA LEU A 488 30.64 1.59 -2.61
C LEU A 488 31.46 2.32 -3.70
N GLY A 489 32.09 3.44 -3.35
CA GLY A 489 32.82 4.28 -4.31
C GLY A 489 31.92 5.10 -5.26
N LEU A 490 30.61 5.17 -4.98
CA LEU A 490 29.63 5.94 -5.74
C LEU A 490 29.43 7.32 -5.11
N ARG A 491 28.81 8.24 -5.86
CA ARG A 491 28.52 9.60 -5.36
C ARG A 491 27.09 10.01 -5.68
N LEU A 492 26.33 10.36 -4.65
CA LEU A 492 25.02 11.00 -4.80
C LEU A 492 25.19 12.52 -4.99
N GLY A 493 24.78 13.01 -6.17
CA GLY A 493 24.77 14.44 -6.49
C GLY A 493 23.65 15.23 -5.79
N GLY A 494 23.54 16.53 -6.08
CA GLY A 494 22.41 17.36 -5.63
C GLY A 494 22.55 17.99 -4.23
N GLY A 495 23.70 17.83 -3.57
CA GLY A 495 23.95 18.41 -2.24
C GLY A 495 22.95 17.91 -1.19
N ARG A 496 22.66 18.72 -0.16
CA ARG A 496 21.78 18.32 0.97
C ARG A 496 20.35 17.92 0.58
N ALA A 497 19.85 18.36 -0.57
CA ALA A 497 18.49 18.11 -1.02
C ALA A 497 18.50 17.63 -2.49
N PRO A 498 18.85 16.36 -2.74
CA PRO A 498 18.92 15.82 -4.09
C PRO A 498 17.56 15.90 -4.78
N ARG A 499 17.60 16.14 -6.10
CA ARG A 499 16.40 16.09 -6.96
C ARG A 499 16.20 14.65 -7.44
N PRO A 500 15.01 14.28 -7.95
CA PRO A 500 14.77 12.95 -8.52
C PRO A 500 15.83 12.54 -9.57
N LYS A 501 16.21 13.46 -10.46
CA LYS A 501 17.27 13.23 -11.46
C LYS A 501 18.65 12.87 -10.87
N ASP A 502 18.96 13.34 -9.67
CA ASP A 502 20.23 13.02 -9.00
C ASP A 502 20.23 11.57 -8.48
N LEU A 503 19.08 11.08 -8.00
CA LEU A 503 18.87 9.68 -7.62
C LEU A 503 18.77 8.77 -8.85
N GLN A 504 18.10 9.21 -9.92
CA GLN A 504 18.01 8.45 -11.17
C GLN A 504 19.41 8.17 -11.76
N ARG A 505 20.29 9.18 -11.76
CA ARG A 505 21.69 9.02 -12.19
C ARG A 505 22.47 8.04 -11.33
N LEU A 506 22.15 7.93 -10.05
CA LEU A 506 22.76 6.94 -9.15
C LEU A 506 22.28 5.53 -9.52
N LEU A 507 20.98 5.35 -9.76
CA LEU A 507 20.42 4.08 -10.22
C LEU A 507 21.00 3.64 -11.58
N GLU A 508 21.16 4.58 -12.51
CA GLU A 508 21.80 4.34 -13.81
C GLU A 508 23.27 3.91 -13.70
N GLN A 509 24.01 4.45 -12.71
CA GLN A 509 25.42 4.08 -12.50
C GLN A 509 25.58 2.64 -12.05
N VAL A 510 24.60 2.10 -11.32
CA VAL A 510 24.65 0.74 -10.77
C VAL A 510 23.94 -0.28 -11.63
N ARG A 511 23.22 0.14 -12.67
CA ARG A 511 22.49 -0.77 -13.57
C ARG A 511 23.40 -1.83 -14.17
N GLY A 512 23.01 -3.10 -14.03
CA GLY A 512 23.75 -4.28 -14.46
C GLY A 512 24.95 -4.65 -13.58
N ARG A 513 25.18 -3.96 -12.45
CA ARG A 513 26.26 -4.28 -11.51
C ARG A 513 25.78 -5.16 -10.37
N PRO A 514 26.68 -5.90 -9.69
CA PRO A 514 26.32 -6.72 -8.52
C PRO A 514 25.60 -5.93 -7.41
N GLU A 515 25.94 -4.65 -7.24
CA GLU A 515 25.37 -3.76 -6.23
C GLU A 515 24.02 -3.11 -6.62
N GLU A 516 23.47 -3.38 -7.83
CA GLU A 516 22.23 -2.73 -8.33
C GLU A 516 21.04 -2.92 -7.39
N ALA A 517 20.73 -4.16 -7.03
CA ALA A 517 19.59 -4.50 -6.20
C ALA A 517 19.70 -3.87 -4.81
N LEU A 518 20.93 -3.85 -4.28
CA LEU A 518 21.27 -3.25 -3.00
C LEU A 518 21.02 -1.74 -3.02
N VAL A 519 21.63 -1.03 -3.96
CA VAL A 519 21.50 0.44 -4.06
C VAL A 519 20.05 0.82 -4.34
N SER A 520 19.35 0.08 -5.22
CA SER A 520 17.93 0.29 -5.51
C SER A 520 17.06 0.16 -4.26
N THR A 521 17.32 -0.87 -3.44
CA THR A 521 16.60 -1.09 -2.18
C THR A 521 16.85 0.03 -1.17
N VAL A 522 18.10 0.46 -0.99
CA VAL A 522 18.43 1.54 -0.03
C VAL A 522 17.85 2.88 -0.51
N VAL A 523 17.90 3.16 -1.82
CA VAL A 523 17.24 4.34 -2.40
C VAL A 523 15.75 4.30 -2.11
N LEU A 524 15.06 3.18 -2.41
CA LEU A 524 13.63 3.02 -2.18
C LEU A 524 13.27 3.21 -0.70
N ARG A 525 14.01 2.59 0.22
CA ARG A 525 13.80 2.71 1.68
C ARG A 525 14.07 4.13 2.22
N SER A 526 14.85 4.93 1.48
CA SER A 526 15.10 6.33 1.83
C SER A 526 13.98 7.27 1.36
N MET A 527 13.04 6.78 0.54
CA MET A 527 11.92 7.57 0.03
C MET A 527 10.75 7.65 1.03
N LYS A 528 9.85 8.60 0.81
CA LYS A 528 8.57 8.68 1.52
C LYS A 528 7.56 7.74 0.84
N GLN A 529 6.55 7.31 1.59
CA GLN A 529 5.38 6.66 0.98
C GLN A 529 4.53 7.69 0.23
N ALA A 530 4.03 7.33 -0.94
CA ALA A 530 3.07 8.14 -1.66
C ALA A 530 1.69 8.06 -0.97
N ARG A 531 0.91 9.14 -1.07
CA ARG A 531 -0.42 9.24 -0.44
C ARG A 531 -1.35 10.14 -1.23
N TYR A 532 -2.65 10.07 -0.95
CA TYR A 532 -3.63 11.00 -1.50
C TYR A 532 -3.67 12.29 -0.68
N SER A 533 -3.84 13.44 -1.35
CA SER A 533 -3.89 14.76 -0.71
C SER A 533 -4.69 15.76 -1.56
N VAL A 534 -5.34 16.72 -0.92
CA VAL A 534 -5.92 17.90 -1.60
C VAL A 534 -4.86 18.95 -1.94
N GLU A 535 -3.75 18.97 -1.20
CA GLU A 535 -2.61 19.82 -1.47
C GLU A 535 -1.67 19.14 -2.47
N ASN A 536 -1.38 19.82 -3.58
CA ASN A 536 -0.45 19.33 -4.57
C ASN A 536 0.99 19.77 -4.26
N VAL A 537 1.78 18.86 -3.68
CA VAL A 537 3.22 19.02 -3.48
C VAL A 537 4.07 18.36 -4.56
N GLY A 538 3.43 17.79 -5.59
CA GLY A 538 4.06 17.01 -6.65
C GLY A 538 4.31 15.54 -6.27
N HIS A 539 4.90 14.80 -7.20
CA HIS A 539 5.23 13.39 -7.05
C HIS A 539 6.73 13.16 -7.30
N PHE A 540 7.51 13.08 -6.24
CA PHE A 540 8.97 13.00 -6.28
C PHE A 540 9.48 11.82 -7.12
N GLY A 541 8.97 10.60 -6.87
CA GLY A 541 9.41 9.41 -7.61
C GLY A 541 9.12 9.44 -9.11
N LEU A 542 8.09 10.15 -9.56
CA LEU A 542 7.74 10.26 -10.99
C LEU A 542 8.32 11.53 -11.64
N ALA A 543 9.05 12.33 -10.84
CA ALA A 543 9.47 13.68 -11.17
C ALA A 543 8.34 14.56 -11.77
N ALA A 544 7.10 14.36 -11.31
CA ALA A 544 5.91 15.02 -11.84
C ALA A 544 5.47 16.17 -10.91
N ARG A 545 5.12 17.32 -11.50
CA ARG A 545 4.62 18.49 -10.73
C ARG A 545 3.15 18.38 -10.33
N HIS A 546 2.36 17.67 -11.13
CA HIS A 546 0.94 17.45 -10.91
C HIS A 546 0.68 16.00 -11.29
N TYR A 547 0.16 15.20 -10.36
CA TYR A 547 -0.15 13.80 -10.58
C TYR A 547 -1.37 13.42 -9.75
N ALA A 548 -2.27 12.65 -10.34
CA ALA A 548 -3.46 12.12 -9.71
C ALA A 548 -3.83 10.80 -10.39
N HIS A 549 -4.38 9.86 -9.63
CA HIS A 549 -4.93 8.65 -10.23
C HIS A 549 -6.32 8.96 -10.83
N PHE A 550 -6.49 8.62 -12.11
CA PHE A 550 -7.72 8.78 -12.89
C PHE A 550 -8.10 7.51 -13.66
N THR A 551 -7.13 6.63 -13.90
CA THR A 551 -7.23 5.55 -14.89
C THR A 551 -7.74 4.22 -14.36
N SER A 552 -8.14 4.12 -13.08
CA SER A 552 -8.67 2.86 -12.53
C SER A 552 -9.86 3.05 -11.57
N PRO A 553 -10.97 3.68 -12.02
CA PRO A 553 -12.12 3.98 -11.18
C PRO A 553 -12.93 2.74 -10.75
N ILE A 554 -12.78 1.57 -11.38
CA ILE A 554 -13.43 0.33 -10.94
C ILE A 554 -12.86 -0.15 -9.61
N ARG A 555 -11.56 0.05 -9.39
CA ARG A 555 -10.81 -0.49 -8.25
C ARG A 555 -10.22 0.55 -7.31
N ARG A 556 -10.34 1.85 -7.59
CA ARG A 556 -9.86 2.94 -6.72
C ARG A 556 -10.90 4.05 -6.61
N TYR A 557 -11.34 4.33 -5.39
CA TYR A 557 -12.32 5.39 -5.12
C TYR A 557 -11.80 6.81 -5.41
N PRO A 558 -10.51 7.14 -5.17
CA PRO A 558 -9.95 8.41 -5.61
C PRO A 558 -10.12 8.67 -7.11
N ASP A 559 -9.93 7.65 -7.94
CA ASP A 559 -10.10 7.73 -9.40
C ASP A 559 -11.56 8.01 -9.76
N LEU A 560 -12.52 7.37 -9.09
CA LEU A 560 -13.95 7.65 -9.25
C LEU A 560 -14.30 9.10 -8.88
N VAL A 561 -13.76 9.61 -7.77
CA VAL A 561 -13.94 11.02 -7.37
C VAL A 561 -13.31 11.97 -8.38
N VAL A 562 -12.08 11.69 -8.81
CA VAL A 562 -11.37 12.45 -9.83
C VAL A 562 -12.14 12.43 -11.16
N GLN A 563 -12.70 11.29 -11.56
CA GLN A 563 -13.54 11.17 -12.74
C GLN A 563 -14.80 12.06 -12.66
N ARG A 564 -15.49 12.10 -11.51
CA ARG A 564 -16.62 13.01 -11.29
C ARG A 564 -16.22 14.48 -11.42
N LEU A 565 -15.11 14.88 -10.80
CA LEU A 565 -14.59 16.25 -10.87
C LEU A 565 -14.17 16.62 -12.31
N VAL A 566 -13.53 15.69 -13.02
CA VAL A 566 -13.14 15.82 -14.42
C VAL A 566 -14.36 16.02 -15.31
N THR A 567 -15.36 15.16 -15.17
CA THR A 567 -16.55 15.20 -16.02
C THR A 567 -17.35 16.49 -15.78
N GLN A 568 -17.62 16.84 -14.52
CA GLN A 568 -18.29 18.09 -14.15
C GLN A 568 -17.53 19.32 -14.67
N ALA A 569 -16.23 19.44 -14.38
CA ALA A 569 -15.49 20.67 -14.66
C ALA A 569 -15.00 20.81 -16.11
N PHE A 570 -14.68 19.70 -16.78
CA PHE A 570 -14.04 19.73 -18.11
C PHE A 570 -15.00 19.42 -19.24
N ILE A 571 -16.03 18.61 -19.00
CA ILE A 571 -16.97 18.14 -20.01
C ILE A 571 -18.27 18.93 -19.89
N ASP A 572 -18.91 18.88 -18.73
CA ASP A 572 -20.18 19.58 -18.45
C ASP A 572 -19.95 21.10 -18.29
N ARG A 573 -18.71 21.50 -17.99
CA ARG A 573 -18.27 22.88 -17.77
C ARG A 573 -19.02 23.56 -16.63
N GLU A 574 -19.44 22.77 -15.66
CA GLU A 574 -20.08 23.24 -14.45
C GLU A 574 -19.04 23.62 -13.40
N PRO A 575 -19.31 24.63 -12.56
CA PRO A 575 -18.40 25.01 -11.49
C PRO A 575 -18.30 23.90 -10.45
N VAL A 576 -17.08 23.62 -9.99
CA VAL A 576 -16.82 22.76 -8.84
C VAL A 576 -16.75 23.66 -7.59
N PRO A 577 -17.59 23.44 -6.57
CA PRO A 577 -17.59 24.25 -5.35
C PRO A 577 -16.23 24.21 -4.65
N ALA A 578 -15.68 25.37 -4.31
CA ALA A 578 -14.37 25.48 -3.66
C ALA A 578 -14.34 24.81 -2.29
N GLU A 579 -15.49 24.82 -1.60
CA GLU A 579 -15.71 24.27 -0.27
C GLU A 579 -15.46 22.76 -0.21
N LEU A 580 -15.55 22.04 -1.35
CA LEU A 580 -15.22 20.62 -1.41
C LEU A 580 -13.77 20.33 -1.00
N ALA A 581 -12.84 21.25 -1.31
CA ALA A 581 -11.43 21.12 -0.95
C ALA A 581 -11.21 21.12 0.57
N GLU A 582 -12.11 21.77 1.33
CA GLU A 582 -12.00 21.92 2.78
C GLU A 582 -12.89 20.93 3.54
N THR A 583 -13.98 20.46 2.92
CA THR A 583 -15.00 19.66 3.60
C THR A 583 -14.94 18.17 3.25
N VAL A 584 -15.06 17.81 1.96
CA VAL A 584 -15.26 16.42 1.53
C VAL A 584 -13.95 15.76 1.09
N LEU A 585 -13.18 16.43 0.23
CA LEU A 585 -11.97 15.85 -0.38
C LEU A 585 -10.86 15.49 0.62
N PRO A 586 -10.64 16.24 1.72
CA PRO A 586 -9.69 15.81 2.76
C PRO A 586 -10.06 14.47 3.38
N GLY A 587 -11.36 14.22 3.61
CA GLY A 587 -11.87 12.95 4.11
C GLY A 587 -11.63 11.81 3.13
N VAL A 588 -11.93 12.03 1.84
CA VAL A 588 -11.67 11.06 0.77
C VAL A 588 -10.18 10.71 0.69
N ALA A 589 -9.31 11.72 0.67
CA ALA A 589 -7.87 11.53 0.58
C ALA A 589 -7.32 10.74 1.78
N ARG A 590 -7.78 11.07 2.99
CA ARG A 590 -7.38 10.38 4.22
C ARG A 590 -7.83 8.91 4.22
N ILE A 591 -9.13 8.64 4.02
CA ILE A 591 -9.70 7.28 4.03
C ILE A 591 -9.02 6.42 2.97
N SER A 592 -8.84 6.95 1.76
CA SER A 592 -8.22 6.20 0.66
C SER A 592 -6.76 5.85 0.95
N SER A 593 -6.00 6.77 1.57
CA SER A 593 -4.60 6.51 1.95
C SER A 593 -4.47 5.54 3.13
N GLU A 594 -5.44 5.51 4.03
CA GLU A 594 -5.50 4.53 5.12
C GLU A 594 -5.85 3.14 4.59
N ARG A 595 -6.91 3.03 3.77
CA ARG A 595 -7.35 1.75 3.19
C ARG A 595 -6.34 1.16 2.21
N GLU A 596 -5.64 1.98 1.43
CA GLU A 596 -4.54 1.53 0.57
C GLU A 596 -3.41 0.88 1.39
N ARG A 597 -3.05 1.43 2.54
CA ARG A 597 -2.00 0.84 3.39
C ARG A 597 -2.43 -0.51 3.95
N VAL A 598 -3.67 -0.61 4.42
CA VAL A 598 -4.24 -1.89 4.91
C VAL A 598 -4.30 -2.92 3.78
N ALA A 599 -4.70 -2.51 2.58
CA ALA A 599 -4.70 -3.39 1.41
C ALA A 599 -3.31 -3.93 1.10
N VAL A 600 -2.30 -3.05 0.97
CA VAL A 600 -0.92 -3.45 0.68
C VAL A 600 -0.34 -4.37 1.77
N GLU A 601 -0.64 -4.11 3.05
CA GLU A 601 -0.23 -4.97 4.15
C GLU A 601 -0.89 -6.36 4.08
N ALA A 602 -2.19 -6.43 3.79
CA ALA A 602 -2.92 -7.69 3.63
C ALA A 602 -2.48 -8.51 2.41
N GLU A 603 -2.23 -7.85 1.26
CA GLU A 603 -1.71 -8.49 0.05
C GLU A 603 -0.34 -9.11 0.30
N ARG A 604 0.55 -8.33 0.94
CA ARG A 604 1.88 -8.81 1.34
C ARG A 604 1.78 -10.00 2.29
N ASP A 605 0.98 -9.88 3.34
CA ASP A 605 0.78 -10.93 4.34
C ASP A 605 0.27 -12.23 3.71
N SER A 606 -0.65 -12.12 2.75
CA SER A 606 -1.20 -13.25 2.01
C SER A 606 -0.15 -13.92 1.12
N VAL A 607 0.74 -13.15 0.49
CA VAL A 607 1.85 -13.68 -0.31
C VAL A 607 2.91 -14.34 0.59
N ASP A 608 3.32 -13.66 1.67
CA ASP A 608 4.33 -14.15 2.60
C ASP A 608 3.89 -15.48 3.26
N LEU A 609 2.61 -15.59 3.63
CA LEU A 609 1.99 -16.82 4.11
C LEU A 609 2.15 -17.99 3.12
N LYS A 610 1.87 -17.77 1.82
CA LYS A 610 2.00 -18.82 0.80
C LYS A 610 3.45 -19.12 0.44
N LYS A 611 4.36 -18.15 0.56
CA LYS A 611 5.80 -18.42 0.44
C LYS A 611 6.29 -19.33 1.56
N VAL A 612 5.83 -19.11 2.78
CA VAL A 612 6.15 -19.95 3.95
C VAL A 612 5.60 -21.36 3.74
N GLU A 613 4.32 -21.50 3.36
CA GLU A 613 3.72 -22.80 3.03
C GLU A 613 4.49 -23.55 1.92
N PHE A 614 4.95 -22.84 0.89
CA PHE A 614 5.75 -23.43 -0.18
C PHE A 614 7.10 -23.95 0.34
N MET A 615 7.78 -23.17 1.18
CA MET A 615 9.13 -23.48 1.67
C MET A 615 9.18 -24.62 2.69
N GLU A 616 8.06 -25.03 3.30
CA GLU A 616 8.02 -26.20 4.18
C GLU A 616 8.47 -27.49 3.47
N ARG A 617 8.18 -27.60 2.17
CA ARG A 617 8.60 -28.74 1.34
C ARG A 617 10.11 -28.78 1.09
N HIS A 618 10.79 -27.69 1.41
CA HIS A 618 12.22 -27.49 1.21
C HIS A 618 13.01 -27.45 2.53
N LEU A 619 12.40 -27.88 3.64
CA LEU A 619 13.11 -28.03 4.91
C LEU A 619 14.34 -28.94 4.75
N GLY A 620 15.50 -28.42 5.12
CA GLY A 620 16.79 -29.10 5.00
C GLY A 620 17.51 -28.89 3.66
N ASP A 621 16.85 -28.35 2.63
CA ASP A 621 17.48 -28.06 1.34
C ASP A 621 18.44 -26.87 1.43
N VAL A 622 19.42 -26.82 0.52
CA VAL A 622 20.43 -25.75 0.44
C VAL A 622 20.27 -24.96 -0.84
N PHE A 623 20.15 -23.64 -0.70
CA PHE A 623 19.98 -22.71 -1.81
C PHE A 623 21.10 -21.67 -1.86
N ALA A 624 21.37 -21.18 -3.07
CA ALA A 624 22.13 -19.96 -3.25
C ALA A 624 21.20 -18.76 -3.07
N GLY A 625 21.73 -17.68 -2.49
CA GLY A 625 21.00 -16.45 -2.31
C GLY A 625 21.91 -15.26 -2.13
N THR A 626 21.29 -14.10 -2.05
CA THR A 626 21.95 -12.81 -1.85
C THR A 626 21.46 -12.21 -0.54
N ILE A 627 22.37 -11.70 0.28
CA ILE A 627 21.96 -10.96 1.48
C ILE A 627 21.17 -9.71 1.04
N SER A 628 19.90 -9.66 1.40
CA SER A 628 18.92 -8.61 1.03
C SER A 628 18.62 -7.63 2.18
N GLY A 629 19.08 -7.95 3.39
CA GLY A 629 19.02 -7.06 4.54
C GLY A 629 20.03 -7.46 5.62
N VAL A 630 20.54 -6.49 6.37
CA VAL A 630 21.36 -6.76 7.56
C VAL A 630 20.85 -5.93 8.71
N THR A 631 20.73 -6.56 9.88
CA THR A 631 20.25 -5.96 11.12
C THR A 631 21.14 -6.40 12.28
N ALA A 632 20.97 -5.77 13.45
CA ALA A 632 21.70 -6.14 14.65
C ALA A 632 21.49 -7.61 15.09
N PHE A 633 20.36 -8.22 14.74
CA PHE A 633 20.02 -9.58 15.15
C PHE A 633 20.24 -10.63 14.05
N GLY A 634 20.66 -10.24 12.84
CA GLY A 634 20.89 -11.19 11.76
C GLY A 634 20.89 -10.59 10.36
N ALA A 635 21.02 -11.45 9.36
CA ALA A 635 21.02 -11.10 7.95
C ALA A 635 19.87 -11.79 7.21
N PHE A 636 19.09 -11.03 6.44
CA PHE A 636 18.08 -11.56 5.53
C PHE A 636 18.73 -11.97 4.22
N VAL A 637 18.34 -13.13 3.71
CA VAL A 637 18.86 -13.70 2.45
C VAL A 637 17.69 -13.93 1.51
N LEU A 638 17.73 -13.31 0.34
CA LEU A 638 16.82 -13.59 -0.76
C LEU A 638 17.39 -14.75 -1.59
N LEU A 639 16.63 -15.83 -1.71
CA LEU A 639 17.00 -16.99 -2.52
C LEU A 639 16.92 -16.65 -4.01
N ASP A 640 17.89 -17.16 -4.78
CA ASP A 640 17.85 -17.03 -6.25
C ASP A 640 16.74 -17.85 -6.87
N ALA A 641 16.55 -19.05 -6.31
CA ALA A 641 15.39 -19.87 -6.57
C ALA A 641 14.22 -19.30 -5.78
N PHE A 642 13.04 -19.25 -6.40
CA PHE A 642 11.76 -18.92 -5.76
C PHE A 642 11.61 -17.48 -5.22
N PHE A 643 12.65 -16.65 -5.17
CA PHE A 643 12.56 -15.24 -4.72
C PHE A 643 11.92 -15.11 -3.32
N VAL A 644 12.26 -16.05 -2.44
CA VAL A 644 11.84 -16.08 -1.03
C VAL A 644 12.93 -15.51 -0.14
N GLU A 645 12.55 -14.67 0.81
CA GLU A 645 13.46 -14.11 1.81
C GLU A 645 13.35 -14.89 3.11
N GLY A 646 14.49 -15.16 3.76
CA GLY A 646 14.55 -15.79 5.09
C GLY A 646 15.70 -15.23 5.93
N LEU A 647 15.66 -15.49 7.24
CA LEU A 647 16.56 -14.89 8.23
C LEU A 647 17.68 -15.85 8.65
N VAL A 648 18.93 -15.42 8.50
CA VAL A 648 20.07 -16.00 9.23
C VAL A 648 20.24 -15.22 10.53
N HIS A 649 19.73 -15.78 11.63
CA HIS A 649 19.83 -15.14 12.94
C HIS A 649 21.27 -15.21 13.47
N VAL A 650 21.75 -14.14 14.13
CA VAL A 650 23.14 -14.05 14.63
C VAL A 650 23.50 -15.17 15.60
N SER A 651 22.54 -15.71 16.36
CA SER A 651 22.77 -16.84 17.26
C SER A 651 23.09 -18.15 16.54
N SER A 652 22.77 -18.26 15.25
CA SER A 652 23.13 -19.41 14.41
C SER A 652 24.56 -19.33 13.89
N LEU A 653 25.19 -18.15 13.94
CA LEU A 653 26.57 -17.92 13.54
C LEU A 653 27.51 -18.32 14.68
N THR A 654 27.77 -19.62 14.81
CA THR A 654 28.56 -20.17 15.92
C THR A 654 30.07 -19.98 15.75
N ASP A 655 30.52 -19.40 14.63
CA ASP A 655 31.92 -19.27 14.26
C ASP A 655 32.62 -18.04 14.85
N ASP A 656 31.88 -17.00 15.24
CA ASP A 656 32.43 -15.76 15.79
C ASP A 656 31.38 -14.96 16.61
N TYR A 657 31.83 -13.90 17.28
CA TYR A 657 30.95 -12.85 17.79
C TYR A 657 30.79 -11.76 16.73
N TYR A 658 29.57 -11.50 16.30
CA TYR A 658 29.30 -10.53 15.23
C TYR A 658 28.83 -9.20 15.80
N GLN A 659 29.49 -8.12 15.38
CA GLN A 659 29.06 -6.75 15.64
C GLN A 659 28.37 -6.18 14.41
N PHE A 660 27.24 -5.51 14.62
CA PHE A 660 26.52 -4.81 13.57
C PHE A 660 27.07 -3.41 13.37
N SER A 661 27.43 -3.12 12.13
CA SER A 661 27.78 -1.77 11.67
C SER A 661 26.58 -1.20 10.92
N GLU A 662 25.87 -0.26 11.54
CA GLU A 662 24.69 0.39 10.94
C GLU A 662 25.06 1.18 9.68
N ASP A 663 26.18 1.92 9.72
CA ASP A 663 26.63 2.77 8.62
C ASP A 663 27.03 1.98 7.36
N ALA A 664 27.55 0.76 7.55
CA ALA A 664 28.04 -0.09 6.47
C ALA A 664 27.06 -1.23 6.10
N PHE A 665 25.90 -1.32 6.77
CA PHE A 665 24.92 -2.41 6.61
C PHE A 665 25.57 -3.80 6.61
N GLU A 666 26.44 -4.06 7.59
CA GLU A 666 27.19 -5.32 7.69
C GLU A 666 27.28 -5.88 9.11
N LEU A 667 27.38 -7.20 9.21
CA LEU A 667 27.79 -7.90 10.42
C LEU A 667 29.25 -8.32 10.28
N VAL A 668 30.10 -7.94 11.24
CA VAL A 668 31.53 -8.25 11.23
C VAL A 668 31.90 -9.11 12.44
N GLY A 669 32.46 -10.28 12.17
CA GLY A 669 33.01 -11.16 13.20
C GLY A 669 34.25 -10.54 13.86
N GLU A 670 34.27 -10.47 15.19
CA GLU A 670 35.34 -9.84 15.96
C GLU A 670 36.69 -10.54 15.81
N ARG A 671 36.71 -11.88 15.76
CA ARG A 671 37.97 -12.65 15.80
C ARG A 671 38.42 -13.10 14.42
N ARG A 672 37.49 -13.61 13.61
CA ARG A 672 37.74 -14.15 12.28
C ARG A 672 37.63 -13.07 11.20
N GLY A 673 37.04 -11.92 11.53
CA GLY A 673 36.87 -10.82 10.58
C GLY A 673 35.91 -11.13 9.43
N ARG A 674 35.13 -12.20 9.53
CA ARG A 674 34.14 -12.58 8.51
C ARG A 674 33.08 -11.49 8.43
N ARG A 675 32.76 -11.06 7.21
CA ARG A 675 31.79 -9.99 6.97
C ARG A 675 30.59 -10.57 6.26
N LEU A 676 29.40 -10.24 6.75
CA LEU A 676 28.13 -10.49 6.08
C LEU A 676 27.56 -9.14 5.71
N ARG A 677 27.72 -8.78 4.45
CA ARG A 677 27.33 -7.48 3.91
C ARG A 677 26.08 -7.64 3.07
N LEU A 678 25.29 -6.59 3.06
CA LEU A 678 24.22 -6.45 2.09
C LEU A 678 24.78 -6.65 0.66
N GLY A 679 24.12 -7.47 -0.15
CA GLY A 679 24.57 -7.86 -1.50
C GLY A 679 25.52 -9.06 -1.57
N ASP A 680 26.04 -9.57 -0.44
CA ASP A 680 26.93 -10.73 -0.47
C ASP A 680 26.21 -11.99 -0.97
N ARG A 681 26.94 -12.79 -1.74
CA ARG A 681 26.48 -14.10 -2.22
C ARG A 681 26.77 -15.15 -1.17
N VAL A 682 25.73 -15.83 -0.73
CA VAL A 682 25.81 -16.85 0.32
C VAL A 682 25.09 -18.13 -0.11
N ARG A 683 25.39 -19.22 0.59
CA ARG A 683 24.55 -20.41 0.56
C ARG A 683 23.92 -20.61 1.91
N VAL A 684 22.64 -20.93 1.91
CA VAL A 684 21.86 -21.11 3.12
C VAL A 684 21.08 -22.41 3.06
N GLN A 685 20.95 -23.07 4.22
CA GLN A 685 20.08 -24.21 4.39
C GLN A 685 18.76 -23.75 5.03
N VAL A 686 17.63 -24.23 4.53
CA VAL A 686 16.33 -24.02 5.17
C VAL A 686 16.29 -24.80 6.48
N ALA A 687 16.38 -24.11 7.61
CA ALA A 687 16.48 -24.74 8.92
C ALA A 687 15.14 -24.91 9.60
N ARG A 688 14.31 -23.87 9.53
CA ARG A 688 12.98 -23.84 10.12
C ARG A 688 12.05 -23.02 9.25
N VAL A 689 10.81 -23.46 9.18
CA VAL A 689 9.71 -22.73 8.57
C VAL A 689 8.63 -22.63 9.63
N ASP A 690 8.21 -21.40 9.93
CA ASP A 690 7.24 -21.11 10.98
C ASP A 690 6.02 -20.44 10.35
N ARG A 691 4.92 -21.18 10.24
CA ARG A 691 3.65 -20.70 9.67
C ARG A 691 3.03 -19.59 10.52
N GLU A 692 3.13 -19.70 11.85
CA GLU A 692 2.55 -18.71 12.76
C GLU A 692 3.32 -17.39 12.70
N GLU A 693 4.65 -17.44 12.65
CA GLU A 693 5.48 -16.23 12.49
C GLU A 693 5.52 -15.69 11.05
N ARG A 694 5.08 -16.50 10.09
CA ARG A 694 5.31 -16.28 8.64
C ARG A 694 6.79 -16.04 8.36
N GLN A 695 7.66 -16.81 9.02
CA GLN A 695 9.11 -16.66 8.96
C GLN A 695 9.78 -17.94 8.49
N ILE A 696 10.90 -17.75 7.80
CA ILE A 696 11.78 -18.82 7.35
C ILE A 696 13.15 -18.53 7.93
N ASP A 697 13.68 -19.46 8.73
CA ASP A 697 15.02 -19.35 9.28
C ASP A 697 16.00 -20.15 8.44
N PHE A 698 17.15 -19.54 8.22
CA PHE A 698 18.25 -20.07 7.45
C PHE A 698 19.48 -20.30 8.33
N LEU A 699 20.22 -21.36 8.00
CA LEU A 699 21.59 -21.55 8.49
C LEU A 699 22.57 -21.22 7.39
N LEU A 700 23.59 -20.42 7.70
CA LEU A 700 24.66 -20.15 6.78
C LEU A 700 25.48 -21.42 6.55
N VAL A 701 25.59 -21.86 5.31
CA VAL A 701 26.40 -23.03 4.96
C VAL A 701 27.76 -22.54 4.53
N ASP A 702 28.80 -22.91 5.29
CA ASP A 702 30.17 -22.61 4.89
C ASP A 702 30.49 -23.28 3.55
N SER A 703 30.69 -22.45 2.53
CA SER A 703 31.37 -22.87 1.32
C SER A 703 32.81 -23.18 1.68
N ALA A 704 33.15 -24.46 1.76
CA ALA A 704 34.53 -24.89 1.91
C ALA A 704 35.40 -24.31 0.77
N GLY A 705 36.25 -23.33 1.11
CA GLY A 705 37.44 -22.94 0.33
C GLY A 705 37.35 -21.60 -0.43
N PRO A 706 38.43 -20.78 -0.41
CA PRO A 706 38.47 -19.49 -1.09
C PRO A 706 38.52 -19.67 -2.62
N ALA A 707 37.60 -19.00 -3.33
CA ALA A 707 37.67 -18.81 -4.77
C ALA A 707 38.85 -17.87 -5.10
N GLY A 708 39.96 -18.44 -5.56
CA GLY A 708 41.15 -17.65 -5.89
C GLY A 708 42.39 -18.49 -6.22
N ALA A 709 42.30 -19.48 -7.11
CA ALA A 709 43.48 -20.02 -7.79
C ALA A 709 43.08 -20.49 -9.18
N GLY A 710 43.60 -19.77 -10.18
CA GLY A 710 43.25 -19.93 -11.58
C GLY A 710 43.47 -21.34 -12.13
N ASP A 711 42.56 -21.70 -13.02
CA ASP A 711 42.69 -22.79 -13.98
C ASP A 711 44.04 -22.71 -14.70
N ARG A 712 44.97 -23.60 -14.30
CA ARG A 712 46.11 -24.00 -15.12
C ARG A 712 45.93 -25.46 -15.47
N GLY A 713 45.46 -25.66 -16.69
CA GLY A 713 45.25 -26.96 -17.31
C GLY A 713 46.37 -27.96 -17.06
N ARG A 714 45.97 -29.14 -16.57
CA ARG A 714 46.81 -30.34 -16.50
C ARG A 714 47.15 -30.80 -17.93
N ARG A 715 48.38 -30.51 -18.37
CA ARG A 715 49.04 -31.24 -19.45
C ARG A 715 49.28 -32.69 -19.00
N ALA A 716 48.68 -33.63 -19.73
CA ALA A 716 48.89 -35.06 -19.56
C ALA A 716 50.34 -35.46 -19.87
N GLY A 717 51.05 -35.95 -18.85
CA GLY A 717 52.36 -36.60 -19.01
C GLY A 717 52.21 -38.03 -19.51
N ARG A 718 52.58 -38.26 -20.77
CA ARG A 718 52.69 -39.60 -21.38
C ARG A 718 53.92 -40.32 -20.80
N ARG A 719 53.68 -41.47 -20.15
CA ARG A 719 54.69 -42.42 -19.64
C ARG A 719 55.59 -42.94 -20.77
N ARG A 720 56.90 -42.83 -20.58
CA ARG A 720 57.95 -43.61 -21.26
C ARG A 720 57.86 -45.08 -20.81
N GLN A 721 57.65 -46.00 -21.75
CA GLN A 721 58.08 -47.40 -21.62
C GLN A 721 59.43 -47.54 -22.33
N GLY A 722 60.42 -48.09 -21.63
CA GLY A 722 61.71 -48.46 -22.18
C GLY A 722 61.75 -49.95 -22.50
N ARG A 723 62.10 -50.23 -23.77
CA ARG A 723 62.96 -51.31 -24.32
C ARG A 723 62.85 -52.74 -23.77
N ASN A 724 62.68 -53.68 -24.70
CA ASN A 724 63.69 -54.71 -24.95
C ASN A 724 63.57 -55.34 -26.35
N VAL A 725 64.75 -55.51 -26.97
CA VAL A 725 65.15 -56.25 -28.19
C VAL A 725 64.64 -55.73 -29.53
#